data_AF-A0A101HI45-F1
#
_entry.id   AF-A0A101HI45-F1
#
_cell.length_a   1.000
_cell.length_b   1.000
_cell.length_c   1.000
_cell.angle_alpha   90.00
_cell.angle_beta   90.00
_cell.angle_gamma   90.00
#
_symmetry.space_group_name_H-M   'P 1'
#
loop_
_entity.id
_entity.type
_entity.pdbx_description
1 polymer ?
#
loop_
_entity_poly.entity_id
_entity_poly.type
_entity_poly.pdbx_seq_one_letter_code
_entity_poly.pdbx_strand_id
1 'polypeptide(L)'
;MPAQKTAKMFKVKKRDGRIVKFEKERLVTGIFKAAESVGGKDRERANEIADEVIKRLKEKYSGKEYVTTKKIAAVTTQTLIDMGHGKTSVAFELFVDLKNQVKNIKSLIDADTLVRGYIDKVDWQVNENSNMAYSWQGLNNYISTTVQANYWLHSIYPKEISNANIDKDFHIHDLGMLATYCNGWSLEDLLLRGFTGVKGKIACAPPKHFSTALGQAVNFLYTLQHEAAGAQAFSSFDTFLAPFIRYDNLTYKQVKQKMQEFLYNMNVPTRVGCQCVSEDTQILTPKGWATYKDIREGVTIKTFNLKTGEIEDQKVESVFKGQHKGIMYNLKNRIQDQLISPGHRVVRKLFNSDKYILEPIEEVAKLKSPIIIPIAGNNTLKNRTNLPNEQLSLMAWIISEGSVGKKGKHRSSHRVSIYQSKLKNRKNYDEIKNLLNHFGFKYSETTKSGLGKPVVRFRINAEGSKTIHKWFGSKEDIKRIPKDVLNLDLKKSRLFLNTYIKGDGYEGSKISTTSLKILNALQIVAVNAGYGFTVLTKEPTLGKKKIYVLRLIKHKNTYIQEITKVKYDGVIWCPHTKNETIIAKRNGKVFITGNTPFTNITMDLVPSGQLAKQGVIIGGKIQKEKYKDFEKEMAMLNKAFCEIMMEGDAQGRLFSWPIPTYNITKDFDWDNPKYKPVWEMTAKYGIPYFSNFINSDMNPDDARSMCLHPEEEIIYKEGGNIKRANIGNLVENHRSGEYNKDGWVKIRKNEKLKALSLNLESGKTEWTPITRFLRIKDDELVTLTLEDGKEIRVSSKHLIPVLTEHGIENKMAKDVNEKDYLLNLKQTNQFNTKYQKISKDIVLDEKVAKILGYFVADGNYLKESRKNMKLYGEPRGLQFTFNSNTKENLEEIKKLLKDCFNVSPKEKQDPRYNTYYLYVYDAKIARELKEVGFEKYGRLPNILFNSPKSVIEAFLDYHFKGDGYEKRKEVHINDLELARDLTLLYSLVGRPVTYKKGK
;
A
#
# COMPACT_ATOMS: atom_id res chain seq x y z
N MET A 1 -7.94 79.79 19.83
CA MET A 1 -7.74 78.34 19.59
C MET A 1 -8.92 77.78 18.80
N PRO A 2 -8.72 77.22 17.60
CA PRO A 2 -9.61 76.23 17.02
C PRO A 2 -8.94 74.83 17.00
N ALA A 3 -9.70 73.82 17.42
CA ALA A 3 -9.28 72.45 17.60
C ALA A 3 -8.77 71.77 16.31
N GLN A 4 -7.59 71.15 16.39
CA GLN A 4 -7.10 70.23 15.36
C GLN A 4 -8.04 69.01 15.26
N LYS A 5 -8.72 68.87 14.12
CA LYS A 5 -9.44 67.66 13.72
C LYS A 5 -8.48 66.46 13.73
N THR A 6 -8.66 65.54 14.67
CA THR A 6 -7.96 64.25 14.69
C THR A 6 -8.39 63.39 13.50
N ALA A 7 -7.44 63.05 12.63
CA ALA A 7 -7.68 62.21 11.45
C ALA A 7 -8.21 60.81 11.85
N LYS A 8 -9.29 60.37 11.20
CA LYS A 8 -9.96 59.09 11.44
C LYS A 8 -9.04 57.92 11.03
N MET A 9 -8.76 57.01 11.95
CA MET A 9 -7.84 55.88 11.74
C MET A 9 -8.48 54.76 10.90
N PHE A 10 -7.76 54.17 9.94
CA PHE A 10 -8.24 53.09 9.06
C PHE A 10 -8.60 51.81 9.84
N LYS A 11 -9.55 51.02 9.32
CA LYS A 11 -9.87 49.69 9.87
C LYS A 11 -8.85 48.64 9.36
N VAL A 12 -8.72 47.51 10.04
CA VAL A 12 -7.82 46.42 9.61
C VAL A 12 -8.66 45.30 9.01
N LYS A 13 -8.40 44.95 7.74
CA LYS A 13 -8.96 43.75 7.10
C LYS A 13 -8.04 42.57 7.39
N LYS A 14 -8.54 41.62 8.20
CA LYS A 14 -7.86 40.36 8.48
C LYS A 14 -7.88 39.44 7.25
N ARG A 15 -6.99 38.44 7.21
CA ARG A 15 -6.92 37.46 6.11
C ARG A 15 -8.18 36.58 5.99
N ASP A 16 -8.95 36.45 7.08
CA ASP A 16 -10.24 35.74 7.13
C ASP A 16 -11.44 36.62 6.70
N GLY A 17 -11.19 37.81 6.15
CA GLY A 17 -12.21 38.73 5.65
C GLY A 17 -12.80 39.68 6.69
N ARG A 18 -12.60 39.45 8.00
CA ARG A 18 -13.14 40.30 9.06
C ARG A 18 -12.50 41.69 9.08
N ILE A 19 -13.30 42.72 9.30
CA ILE A 19 -12.86 44.11 9.44
C ILE A 19 -12.94 44.51 10.91
N VAL A 20 -11.80 44.90 11.50
CA VAL A 20 -11.69 45.25 12.93
C VAL A 20 -11.06 46.63 13.11
N LYS A 21 -11.22 47.22 14.30
CA LYS A 21 -10.52 48.47 14.66
C LYS A 21 -9.01 48.21 14.73
N PHE A 22 -8.21 49.18 14.30
CA PHE A 22 -6.76 49.14 14.51
C PHE A 22 -6.46 49.36 16.00
N GLU A 23 -5.67 48.48 16.60
CA GLU A 23 -5.27 48.51 18.01
C GLU A 23 -3.75 48.64 18.09
N LYS A 24 -3.25 49.78 18.56
CA LYS A 24 -1.80 50.05 18.70
C LYS A 24 -1.11 48.99 19.56
N GLU A 25 -1.72 48.61 20.68
CA GLU A 25 -1.14 47.66 21.65
C GLU A 25 -0.76 46.30 21.04
N ARG A 26 -1.50 45.86 20.01
CA ARG A 26 -1.18 44.62 19.29
C ARG A 26 0.10 44.71 18.47
N LEU A 27 0.36 45.88 17.89
CA LEU A 27 1.58 46.14 17.13
C LEU A 27 2.78 46.22 18.07
N VAL A 28 2.64 46.95 19.18
CA VAL A 28 3.64 47.05 20.26
C VAL A 28 4.01 45.67 20.78
N THR A 29 3.00 44.85 21.14
CA THR A 29 3.22 43.49 21.64
C THR A 29 3.92 42.61 20.60
N GLY A 30 3.62 42.76 19.31
CA GLY A 30 4.26 41.99 18.23
C GLY A 30 5.73 42.35 18.06
N ILE A 31 6.05 43.64 18.07
CA ILE A 31 7.43 44.15 17.99
C ILE A 31 8.21 43.74 19.24
N PHE A 32 7.61 43.89 20.42
CA PHE A 32 8.24 43.56 21.70
C PHE A 32 8.59 42.07 21.79
N LYS A 33 7.68 41.16 21.42
CA LYS A 33 7.98 39.72 21.43
C LYS A 33 9.08 39.32 20.45
N ALA A 34 9.13 39.96 19.28
CA ALA A 34 10.24 39.76 18.35
C ALA A 34 11.56 40.26 18.95
N ALA A 35 11.54 41.40 19.65
CA ALA A 35 12.70 41.91 20.36
C ALA A 35 13.14 40.98 21.50
N GLU A 36 12.23 40.46 22.32
CA GLU A 36 12.52 39.48 23.39
C GLU A 36 13.24 38.23 22.85
N SER A 37 12.81 37.71 21.69
CA SER A 37 13.41 36.53 21.08
C SER A 37 14.86 36.71 20.62
N VAL A 38 15.30 37.96 20.46
CA VAL A 38 16.69 38.32 20.13
C VAL A 38 17.41 39.02 21.30
N GLY A 39 16.85 38.96 22.51
CA GLY A 39 17.46 39.44 23.75
C GLY A 39 17.07 40.87 24.18
N GLY A 40 16.15 41.53 23.48
CA GLY A 40 15.65 42.87 23.82
C GLY A 40 14.63 42.84 24.98
N LYS A 41 14.70 43.81 25.89
CA LYS A 41 13.82 43.90 27.07
C LYS A 41 13.03 45.21 27.16
N ASP A 42 13.25 46.12 26.22
CA ASP A 42 12.69 47.47 26.25
C ASP A 42 11.36 47.54 25.50
N ARG A 43 10.27 47.62 26.26
CA ARG A 43 8.91 47.74 25.73
C ARG A 43 8.56 49.17 25.33
N GLU A 44 9.18 50.17 25.94
CA GLU A 44 9.00 51.57 25.54
C GLU A 44 9.57 51.79 24.14
N ARG A 45 10.74 51.22 23.86
CA ARG A 45 11.32 51.26 22.51
C ARG A 45 10.44 50.58 21.46
N ALA A 46 9.80 49.47 21.81
CA ALA A 46 8.81 48.83 20.93
C ALA A 46 7.56 49.71 20.68
N ASN A 47 7.18 50.53 21.66
CA ASN A 47 6.09 51.48 21.55
C ASN A 47 6.43 52.67 20.63
N GLU A 48 7.66 53.19 20.71
CA GLU A 48 8.18 54.23 19.80
C GLU A 48 8.22 53.77 18.34
N ILE A 49 8.72 52.55 18.11
CA ILE A 49 8.76 51.95 16.76
C ILE A 49 7.32 51.76 16.24
N ALA A 50 6.38 51.35 17.11
CA ALA A 50 4.98 51.22 16.73
C ALA A 50 4.35 52.57 16.34
N ASP A 51 4.71 53.67 17.01
CA ASP A 51 4.25 55.02 16.66
C ASP A 51 4.76 55.45 15.28
N GLU A 52 6.03 55.18 14.98
CA GLU A 52 6.62 55.47 13.67
C GLU A 52 5.98 54.62 12.55
N VAL A 53 5.69 53.34 12.82
CA VAL A 53 4.92 52.49 11.90
C VAL A 53 3.53 53.07 11.66
N ILE A 54 2.84 53.54 12.70
CA ILE A 54 1.50 54.14 12.56
C ILE A 54 1.54 55.42 11.73
N LYS A 55 2.56 56.26 11.92
CA LYS A 55 2.79 57.47 11.12
C LYS A 55 2.95 57.13 9.64
N ARG A 56 3.86 56.21 9.30
CA ARG A 56 4.09 55.76 7.92
C ARG A 56 2.87 55.08 7.31
N LEU A 57 2.08 54.36 8.10
CA LEU A 57 0.82 53.76 7.63
C LEU A 57 -0.25 54.83 7.33
N LYS A 58 -0.35 55.88 8.14
CA LYS A 58 -1.28 57.00 7.90
C LYS A 58 -0.91 57.78 6.64
N GLU A 59 0.38 58.02 6.43
CA GLU A 59 0.90 58.69 5.23
C GLU A 59 0.66 57.83 3.98
N LYS A 60 1.04 56.55 4.02
CA LYS A 60 1.00 55.64 2.87
C LYS A 60 -0.41 55.17 2.47
N TYR A 61 -1.37 55.17 3.41
CA TYR A 61 -2.72 54.65 3.20
C TYR A 61 -3.83 55.65 3.58
N SER A 62 -3.53 56.94 3.54
CA SER A 62 -4.49 58.04 3.69
C SER A 62 -5.71 57.83 2.77
N GLY A 63 -6.92 58.03 3.32
CA GLY A 63 -8.19 57.92 2.57
C GLY A 63 -8.71 56.49 2.35
N LYS A 64 -7.98 55.43 2.72
CA LYS A 64 -8.48 54.05 2.62
C LYS A 64 -9.31 53.65 3.83
N GLU A 65 -10.47 53.03 3.59
CA GLU A 65 -11.34 52.54 4.66
C GLU A 65 -10.69 51.40 5.47
N TYR A 66 -9.87 50.56 4.83
CA TYR A 66 -9.16 49.47 5.48
C TYR A 66 -7.76 49.16 4.91
N VAL A 67 -6.90 48.58 5.75
CA VAL A 67 -5.55 48.08 5.39
C VAL A 67 -5.41 46.59 5.79
N THR A 68 -4.76 45.79 4.94
CA THR A 68 -4.54 44.35 5.17
C THR A 68 -3.35 44.07 6.09
N THR A 69 -3.40 42.97 6.85
CA THR A 69 -2.31 42.57 7.77
C THR A 69 -0.95 42.37 7.10
N LYS A 70 -0.89 41.87 5.84
CA LYS A 70 0.38 41.69 5.09
C LYS A 70 1.07 43.04 4.84
N LYS A 71 0.29 44.06 4.49
CA LYS A 71 0.79 45.42 4.23
C LYS A 71 1.28 46.10 5.51
N ILE A 72 0.61 45.86 6.63
CA ILE A 72 1.05 46.35 7.95
C ILE A 72 2.39 45.70 8.32
N ALA A 73 2.50 44.37 8.21
CA ALA A 73 3.74 43.65 8.51
C ALA A 73 4.92 44.12 7.66
N ALA A 74 4.74 44.32 6.35
CA ALA A 74 5.80 44.81 5.47
C ALA A 74 6.29 46.21 5.87
N VAL A 75 5.37 47.11 6.25
CA VAL A 75 5.75 48.45 6.76
C VAL A 75 6.47 48.32 8.10
N THR A 76 6.03 47.43 8.99
CA THR A 76 6.71 47.17 10.27
C THR A 76 8.13 46.63 10.09
N THR A 77 8.34 45.65 9.22
CA THR A 77 9.67 45.11 8.91
C THR A 77 10.59 46.21 8.35
N GLN A 78 10.11 47.00 7.40
CA GLN A 78 10.89 48.10 6.84
C GLN A 78 11.24 49.15 7.91
N THR A 79 10.28 49.55 8.75
CA THR A 79 10.54 50.49 9.84
C THR A 79 11.54 49.94 10.85
N LEU A 80 11.50 48.64 11.17
CA LEU A 80 12.50 48.01 12.03
C LEU A 80 13.90 48.08 11.41
N ILE A 81 14.04 47.83 10.10
CA ILE A 81 15.31 47.96 9.38
C ILE A 81 15.80 49.42 9.42
N ASP A 82 14.94 50.37 9.04
CA ASP A 82 15.29 51.78 8.93
C ASP A 82 15.65 52.40 10.30
N MET A 83 15.09 51.89 11.39
CA MET A 83 15.39 52.32 12.76
C MET A 83 16.53 51.53 13.42
N GLY A 84 17.28 50.73 12.66
CA GLY A 84 18.49 50.03 13.13
C GLY A 84 18.24 48.69 13.85
N HIS A 85 17.01 48.18 13.84
CA HIS A 85 16.61 46.94 14.51
C HIS A 85 16.61 45.73 13.55
N GLY A 86 17.70 45.55 12.80
CA GLY A 86 17.81 44.51 11.77
C GLY A 86 17.59 43.07 12.29
N LYS A 87 18.18 42.71 13.43
CA LYS A 87 17.97 41.38 14.06
C LYS A 87 16.51 41.17 14.46
N THR A 88 15.88 42.20 15.03
CA THR A 88 14.45 42.18 15.37
C THR A 88 13.57 42.13 14.14
N SER A 89 13.99 42.72 13.00
CA SER A 89 13.23 42.66 11.74
C SER A 89 13.20 41.24 11.16
N VAL A 90 14.33 40.52 11.17
CA VAL A 90 14.42 39.12 10.77
C VAL A 90 13.63 38.24 11.73
N ALA A 91 13.74 38.49 13.04
CA ALA A 91 12.95 37.76 14.04
C ALA A 91 11.45 38.06 13.94
N PHE A 92 11.05 39.28 13.58
CA PHE A 92 9.66 39.66 13.37
C PHE A 92 9.09 39.04 12.10
N GLU A 93 9.86 39.01 11.00
CA GLU A 93 9.51 38.35 9.76
C GLU A 93 9.41 36.83 9.96
N LEU A 94 10.41 36.21 10.60
CA LEU A 94 10.39 34.80 10.99
C LEU A 94 9.25 34.51 11.97
N PHE A 95 8.93 35.40 12.91
CA PHE A 95 7.79 35.23 13.81
C PHE A 95 6.46 35.33 13.07
N VAL A 96 6.34 36.23 12.09
CA VAL A 96 5.16 36.33 11.21
C VAL A 96 5.04 35.09 10.34
N ASP A 97 6.14 34.58 9.80
CA ASP A 97 6.19 33.40 8.93
C ASP A 97 6.04 32.09 9.69
N LEU A 98 6.68 31.92 10.83
CA LEU A 98 6.48 30.79 11.74
C LEU A 98 5.06 30.82 12.30
N LYS A 99 4.51 31.99 12.64
CA LYS A 99 3.08 32.10 13.01
C LYS A 99 2.16 31.83 11.83
N ASN A 100 2.58 32.10 10.58
CA ASN A 100 1.86 31.74 9.36
C ASN A 100 1.98 30.25 9.04
N GLN A 101 3.14 29.62 9.24
CA GLN A 101 3.39 28.18 9.08
C GLN A 101 2.68 27.40 10.17
N VAL A 102 2.76 27.82 11.43
CA VAL A 102 1.97 27.28 12.55
C VAL A 102 0.49 27.56 12.34
N LYS A 103 0.08 28.68 11.73
CA LYS A 103 -1.31 28.89 11.30
C LYS A 103 -1.70 28.00 10.14
N ASN A 104 -0.80 27.75 9.19
CA ASN A 104 -1.05 26.89 8.04
C ASN A 104 -1.09 25.43 8.48
N ILE A 105 -0.27 25.00 9.44
CA ILE A 105 -0.34 23.69 10.10
C ILE A 105 -1.61 23.60 10.96
N LYS A 106 -1.96 24.65 11.72
CA LYS A 106 -3.25 24.75 12.44
C LYS A 106 -4.46 24.88 11.52
N SER A 107 -4.31 25.35 10.28
CA SER A 107 -5.39 25.47 9.29
C SER A 107 -5.42 24.30 8.32
N LEU A 108 -4.33 23.52 8.24
CA LEU A 108 -4.25 22.30 7.44
C LEU A 108 -5.06 21.19 8.08
N ILE A 109 -5.26 21.22 9.41
CA ILE A 109 -6.10 20.25 10.11
C ILE A 109 -6.78 20.93 11.29
N ASP A 110 -7.86 21.65 11.03
CA ASP A 110 -8.87 21.79 12.06
C ASP A 110 -9.46 20.39 12.28
N ALA A 111 -9.20 19.81 13.45
CA ALA A 111 -9.67 18.47 13.80
C ALA A 111 -11.20 18.38 13.67
N ASP A 112 -11.92 19.48 13.94
CA ASP A 112 -13.37 19.56 13.73
C ASP A 112 -13.70 19.45 12.23
N THR A 113 -12.98 20.16 11.35
CA THR A 113 -13.15 20.08 9.90
C THR A 113 -12.77 18.71 9.31
N LEU A 114 -11.73 18.01 9.79
CA LEU A 114 -11.42 16.64 9.32
C LEU A 114 -12.43 15.61 9.81
N VAL A 115 -12.79 15.71 11.08
CA VAL A 115 -13.77 14.81 11.70
C VAL A 115 -15.13 15.02 11.03
N ARG A 116 -15.56 16.27 10.80
CA ARG A 116 -16.76 16.60 10.01
C ARG A 116 -16.61 16.20 8.55
N GLY A 117 -15.46 16.46 7.92
CA GLY A 117 -15.17 16.09 6.53
C GLY A 117 -15.40 14.59 6.29
N TYR A 118 -14.97 13.77 7.23
CA TYR A 118 -15.29 12.34 7.24
C TYR A 118 -16.74 12.04 7.59
N ILE A 119 -17.25 12.61 8.70
CA ILE A 119 -18.58 12.30 9.26
C ILE A 119 -19.68 12.65 8.27
N ASP A 120 -19.58 13.82 7.67
CA ASP A 120 -20.50 14.37 6.69
C ASP A 120 -20.20 13.83 5.28
N LYS A 121 -19.16 13.00 5.12
CA LYS A 121 -18.70 12.40 3.85
C LYS A 121 -18.58 13.45 2.75
N VAL A 122 -18.00 14.59 3.12
CA VAL A 122 -17.99 15.80 2.28
C VAL A 122 -17.19 15.55 0.99
N ASP A 123 -16.22 14.62 1.05
CA ASP A 123 -15.38 14.26 -0.10
C ASP A 123 -15.31 12.73 -0.31
N TRP A 124 -15.05 12.32 -1.56
CA TRP A 124 -14.90 10.93 -1.99
C TRP A 124 -13.71 10.22 -1.33
N GLN A 125 -12.74 10.96 -0.80
CA GLN A 125 -11.58 10.46 -0.05
C GLN A 125 -11.97 9.58 1.15
N VAL A 126 -13.20 9.72 1.68
CA VAL A 126 -13.76 8.85 2.74
C VAL A 126 -14.00 7.40 2.27
N ASN A 127 -14.04 7.17 0.96
CA ASN A 127 -14.23 5.87 0.32
C ASN A 127 -13.04 5.44 -0.56
N GLU A 128 -11.89 6.11 -0.44
CA GLU A 128 -10.71 5.82 -1.24
C GLU A 128 -10.21 4.39 -1.04
N ASN A 129 -10.14 3.90 0.20
CA ASN A 129 -9.72 2.53 0.50
C ASN A 129 -10.92 1.56 0.51
N SER A 130 -10.96 0.65 -0.47
CA SER A 130 -12.04 -0.33 -0.70
C SER A 130 -12.11 -1.45 0.35
N ASN A 131 -11.00 -1.71 1.05
CA ASN A 131 -10.90 -2.64 2.17
C ASN A 131 -11.32 -1.99 3.50
N MET A 132 -11.55 -0.66 3.52
CA MET A 132 -11.92 0.08 4.72
C MET A 132 -13.30 0.72 4.62
N ALA A 133 -14.24 0.17 5.38
CA ALA A 133 -15.52 0.80 5.60
C ALA A 133 -15.38 1.95 6.64
N TYR A 134 -16.25 2.95 6.55
CA TYR A 134 -16.32 4.04 7.52
C TYR A 134 -16.71 3.45 8.85
N SER A 135 -15.77 3.53 9.74
CA SER A 135 -15.85 2.98 11.07
C SER A 135 -14.98 3.90 11.89
N TRP A 136 -14.74 3.58 13.16
CA TRP A 136 -13.68 4.28 13.85
C TRP A 136 -12.27 3.84 13.51
N GLN A 137 -12.07 2.60 13.07
CA GLN A 137 -10.88 2.27 12.31
C GLN A 137 -10.83 3.05 11.01
N GLY A 138 -11.95 3.21 10.30
CA GLY A 138 -12.01 3.99 9.06
C GLY A 138 -11.83 5.49 9.25
N LEU A 139 -12.13 6.08 10.43
CA LEU A 139 -11.85 7.51 10.73
C LEU A 139 -10.58 7.73 11.50
N ASN A 140 -10.10 6.75 12.25
CA ASN A 140 -8.70 6.78 12.66
C ASN A 140 -7.83 6.63 11.44
N ASN A 141 -8.15 5.68 10.54
CA ASN A 141 -7.55 5.57 9.24
C ASN A 141 -7.80 6.85 8.47
N TYR A 142 -9.02 7.36 8.26
CA TYR A 142 -9.23 8.61 7.49
C TYR A 142 -8.56 9.85 8.09
N ILE A 143 -8.59 10.05 9.41
CA ILE A 143 -7.85 11.15 10.05
C ILE A 143 -6.36 10.91 9.83
N SER A 144 -5.87 9.71 10.15
CA SER A 144 -4.47 9.34 9.99
C SER A 144 -4.03 9.48 8.52
N THR A 145 -4.86 9.05 7.58
CA THR A 145 -4.61 9.05 6.14
C THR A 145 -4.71 10.45 5.59
N THR A 146 -5.63 11.27 6.07
CA THR A 146 -5.74 12.67 5.64
C THR A 146 -4.63 13.51 6.25
N VAL A 147 -4.24 13.25 7.50
CA VAL A 147 -3.06 13.87 8.13
C VAL A 147 -1.80 13.50 7.35
N GLN A 148 -1.62 12.22 7.06
CA GLN A 148 -0.45 11.69 6.37
C GLN A 148 -0.42 12.09 4.90
N ALA A 149 -1.57 12.12 4.23
CA ALA A 149 -1.70 12.61 2.86
C ALA A 149 -1.41 14.11 2.76
N ASN A 150 -1.92 14.92 3.70
CA ASN A 150 -1.56 16.35 3.75
C ASN A 150 -0.07 16.54 4.05
N TYR A 151 0.53 15.69 4.87
CA TYR A 151 1.97 15.70 5.08
C TYR A 151 2.73 15.39 3.78
N TRP A 152 2.38 14.32 3.05
CA TRP A 152 2.94 14.02 1.72
C TRP A 152 2.82 15.19 0.75
N LEU A 153 1.62 15.76 0.61
CA LEU A 153 1.32 16.79 -0.38
C LEU A 153 1.96 18.15 -0.07
N HIS A 154 2.09 18.51 1.22
CA HIS A 154 2.58 19.85 1.58
C HIS A 154 4.02 19.87 2.09
N SER A 155 4.56 18.72 2.50
CA SER A 155 5.90 18.63 3.10
C SER A 155 6.89 17.82 2.26
N ILE A 156 6.43 16.93 1.36
CA ILE A 156 7.31 16.04 0.58
C ILE A 156 7.23 16.32 -0.93
N TYR A 157 6.04 16.29 -1.52
CA TYR A 157 5.89 16.48 -2.98
C TYR A 157 6.17 17.94 -3.42
N PRO A 158 6.77 18.14 -4.61
CA PRO A 158 6.85 19.46 -5.25
C PRO A 158 5.46 20.11 -5.39
N LYS A 159 5.41 21.45 -5.30
CA LYS A 159 4.15 22.20 -5.33
C LYS A 159 3.34 21.94 -6.59
N GLU A 160 4.01 21.71 -7.72
CA GLU A 160 3.38 21.43 -9.01
C GLU A 160 2.59 20.11 -8.96
N ILE A 161 3.14 19.07 -8.34
CA ILE A 161 2.49 17.76 -8.16
C ILE A 161 1.37 17.84 -7.13
N SER A 162 1.63 18.54 -6.02
CA SER A 162 0.66 18.76 -4.97
C SER A 162 -0.58 19.50 -5.48
N ASN A 163 -0.37 20.61 -6.20
CA ASN A 163 -1.43 21.42 -6.80
C ASN A 163 -2.22 20.60 -7.82
N ALA A 164 -1.57 19.86 -8.72
CA ALA A 164 -2.27 19.03 -9.70
C ALA A 164 -3.15 17.92 -9.04
N ASN A 165 -2.74 17.36 -7.88
CA ASN A 165 -3.58 16.43 -7.12
C ASN A 165 -4.73 17.12 -6.34
N ILE A 166 -4.49 18.35 -5.84
CA ILE A 166 -5.51 19.14 -5.14
C ILE A 166 -6.57 19.66 -6.12
N ASP A 167 -6.12 20.18 -7.26
CA ASP A 167 -6.93 20.72 -8.35
C ASP A 167 -7.63 19.62 -9.18
N LYS A 168 -7.31 18.34 -8.86
CA LYS A 168 -7.89 17.12 -9.44
C LYS A 168 -7.56 16.91 -10.93
N ASP A 169 -6.46 17.48 -11.40
CA ASP A 169 -5.89 17.15 -12.71
C ASP A 169 -5.47 15.67 -12.78
N PHE A 170 -5.05 15.09 -11.64
CA PHE A 170 -4.94 13.64 -11.42
C PHE A 170 -5.14 13.30 -9.93
N HIS A 171 -5.29 12.02 -9.58
CA HIS A 171 -5.39 11.56 -8.18
C HIS A 171 -4.24 10.60 -7.84
N ILE A 172 -3.50 10.90 -6.78
CA ILE A 172 -2.47 10.04 -6.19
C ILE A 172 -3.11 9.15 -5.10
N HIS A 173 -3.20 7.84 -5.35
CA HIS A 173 -3.81 6.85 -4.44
C HIS A 173 -2.91 6.48 -3.25
N ASP A 174 -3.51 5.96 -2.17
CA ASP A 174 -2.82 5.37 -1.01
C ASP A 174 -1.86 6.32 -0.25
N LEU A 175 -2.08 7.64 -0.35
CA LEU A 175 -1.38 8.65 0.48
C LEU A 175 -1.65 8.51 1.99
N GLY A 176 -2.48 7.54 2.36
CA GLY A 176 -3.07 7.39 3.66
C GLY A 176 -2.26 6.64 4.71
N MET A 177 -1.15 6.03 4.32
CA MET A 177 -0.18 5.48 5.26
C MET A 177 1.21 6.02 4.96
N LEU A 178 1.93 6.43 6.00
CA LEU A 178 3.39 6.65 6.04
C LEU A 178 4.08 5.30 6.23
N ALA A 179 3.62 4.32 5.48
CA ALA A 179 4.09 2.96 5.48
C ALA A 179 4.00 2.44 4.06
N THR A 180 4.72 1.36 3.81
CA THR A 180 4.64 0.67 2.52
C THR A 180 3.28 -0.03 2.39
N TYR A 181 2.73 -0.08 1.16
CA TYR A 181 1.38 -0.59 0.92
C TYR A 181 1.32 -2.13 1.04
N CYS A 182 1.45 -2.83 -0.07
CA CYS A 182 1.65 -4.27 -0.10
C CYS A 182 3.14 -4.55 -0.16
N ASN A 183 3.60 -5.53 0.60
CA ASN A 183 5.00 -5.92 0.58
C ASN A 183 5.12 -7.37 0.12
N GLY A 184 5.82 -7.53 -1.00
CA GLY A 184 6.46 -8.79 -1.35
C GLY A 184 7.77 -8.88 -0.57
N TRP A 185 7.90 -9.93 0.23
CA TRP A 185 9.09 -10.20 1.00
C TRP A 185 9.94 -11.26 0.32
N SER A 186 11.24 -11.08 0.41
CA SER A 186 12.19 -12.08 -0.03
C SER A 186 12.29 -13.19 1.01
N LEU A 187 11.73 -14.36 0.69
CA LEU A 187 11.95 -15.54 1.51
C LEU A 187 13.45 -15.91 1.51
N GLU A 188 14.15 -15.67 0.40
CA GLU A 188 15.61 -15.81 0.30
C GLU A 188 16.36 -15.07 1.40
N ASP A 189 16.00 -13.80 1.64
CA ASP A 189 16.65 -12.95 2.65
C ASP A 189 16.40 -13.47 4.07
N LEU A 190 15.16 -13.91 4.34
CA LEU A 190 14.81 -14.56 5.59
C LEU A 190 15.62 -15.86 5.80
N LEU A 191 15.86 -16.63 4.74
CA LEU A 191 16.65 -17.87 4.80
C LEU A 191 18.17 -17.60 4.94
N LEU A 192 18.67 -16.47 4.42
CA LEU A 192 20.08 -16.07 4.51
C LEU A 192 20.42 -15.47 5.88
N ARG A 193 19.59 -14.56 6.37
CA ARG A 193 19.89 -13.75 7.57
C ARG A 193 19.16 -14.23 8.82
N GLY A 194 18.09 -15.01 8.65
CA GLY A 194 17.16 -15.32 9.72
C GLY A 194 16.27 -14.14 10.05
N PHE A 195 15.34 -14.33 10.98
CA PHE A 195 14.42 -13.26 11.38
C PHE A 195 15.13 -12.23 12.29
N THR A 196 15.72 -11.21 11.66
CA THR A 196 16.57 -10.18 12.31
C THR A 196 16.18 -8.76 11.84
N GLY A 197 16.95 -7.72 12.23
CA GLY A 197 16.84 -6.38 11.63
C GLY A 197 16.36 -5.25 12.54
N VAL A 198 16.00 -5.52 13.81
CA VAL A 198 15.55 -4.47 14.76
C VAL A 198 16.48 -4.37 15.97
N LYS A 199 17.20 -3.24 16.08
CA LYS A 199 18.18 -2.99 17.15
C LYS A 199 17.52 -3.06 18.54
N GLY A 200 18.09 -3.86 19.45
CA GLY A 200 17.56 -4.03 20.81
C GLY A 200 16.35 -4.95 20.92
N LYS A 201 16.00 -5.70 19.87
CA LYS A 201 14.98 -6.75 19.88
C LYS A 201 15.60 -8.13 19.69
N ILE A 202 14.88 -9.16 20.14
CA ILE A 202 15.29 -10.56 19.99
C ILE A 202 15.30 -10.91 18.50
N ALA A 203 16.37 -11.55 18.05
CA ALA A 203 16.63 -11.94 16.67
C ALA A 203 16.80 -13.46 16.56
N CYS A 204 16.40 -14.06 15.43
CA CYS A 204 16.55 -15.48 15.16
C CYS A 204 17.63 -15.71 14.09
N ALA A 205 18.53 -16.67 14.33
CA ALA A 205 19.52 -17.09 13.33
C ALA A 205 18.84 -17.77 12.12
N PRO A 206 19.52 -17.86 10.96
CA PRO A 206 19.01 -18.52 9.77
C PRO A 206 18.52 -19.96 10.01
N PRO A 207 17.38 -20.36 9.42
CA PRO A 207 16.83 -21.70 9.62
C PRO A 207 17.71 -22.77 8.95
N LYS A 208 18.01 -23.84 9.69
CA LYS A 208 18.78 -25.01 9.20
C LYS A 208 17.92 -26.19 8.76
N HIS A 209 16.67 -26.24 9.24
CA HIS A 209 15.75 -27.36 9.04
C HIS A 209 14.41 -26.85 8.50
N PHE A 210 13.70 -27.71 7.77
CA PHE A 210 12.43 -27.38 7.09
C PHE A 210 11.39 -26.79 8.03
N SER A 211 11.20 -27.37 9.23
CA SER A 211 10.25 -26.82 10.21
C SER A 211 10.65 -25.45 10.76
N THR A 212 11.96 -25.21 10.92
CA THR A 212 12.43 -23.91 11.41
C THR A 212 12.22 -22.84 10.35
N ALA A 213 12.41 -23.17 9.07
CA ALA A 213 12.14 -22.27 7.96
C ALA A 213 10.65 -21.89 7.89
N LEU A 214 9.76 -22.90 7.97
CA LEU A 214 8.31 -22.68 8.02
C LEU A 214 7.89 -21.85 9.26
N GLY A 215 8.42 -22.17 10.43
CA GLY A 215 8.12 -21.44 11.67
C GLY A 215 8.58 -19.98 11.65
N GLN A 216 9.76 -19.70 11.08
CA GLN A 216 10.23 -18.33 10.88
C GLN A 216 9.38 -17.59 9.84
N ALA A 217 8.97 -18.25 8.75
CA ALA A 217 8.07 -17.66 7.75
C ALA A 217 6.73 -17.23 8.37
N VAL A 218 6.14 -18.06 9.24
CA VAL A 218 4.91 -17.71 9.99
C VAL A 218 5.14 -16.47 10.86
N ASN A 219 6.20 -16.48 11.69
CA ASN A 219 6.48 -15.37 12.60
C ASN A 219 6.77 -14.06 11.84
N PHE A 220 7.50 -14.15 10.72
CA PHE A 220 7.89 -13.02 9.90
C PHE A 220 6.67 -12.34 9.26
N LEU A 221 5.82 -13.10 8.56
CA LEU A 221 4.60 -12.56 7.95
C LEU A 221 3.68 -11.95 9.01
N TYR A 222 3.58 -12.59 10.17
CA TYR A 222 2.75 -12.12 11.27
C TYR A 222 3.26 -10.80 11.87
N THR A 223 4.57 -10.67 12.10
CA THR A 223 5.14 -9.42 12.65
C THR A 223 5.01 -8.26 11.67
N LEU A 224 5.29 -8.49 10.39
CA LEU A 224 5.30 -7.41 9.38
C LEU A 224 3.92 -7.00 8.90
N GLN A 225 2.89 -7.82 9.12
CA GLN A 225 1.51 -7.43 8.89
C GLN A 225 1.11 -6.16 9.69
N HIS A 226 1.81 -5.84 10.78
CA HIS A 226 1.59 -4.62 11.54
C HIS A 226 2.29 -3.36 10.98
N GLU A 227 3.22 -3.52 10.04
CA GLU A 227 4.09 -2.46 9.52
C GLU A 227 3.73 -2.04 8.08
N ALA A 228 2.67 -2.61 7.51
CA ALA A 228 2.28 -2.46 6.12
C ALA A 228 0.77 -2.43 5.96
N ALA A 229 0.27 -1.66 4.98
CA ALA A 229 -1.16 -1.40 4.82
C ALA A 229 -1.93 -2.56 4.17
N GLY A 230 -1.25 -3.37 3.36
CA GLY A 230 -1.84 -4.35 2.46
C GLY A 230 -1.25 -5.77 2.60
N ALA A 231 -1.42 -6.57 1.55
CA ALA A 231 -1.03 -7.97 1.54
C ALA A 231 0.47 -8.14 1.82
N GLN A 232 0.78 -9.10 2.70
CA GLN A 232 2.12 -9.61 2.92
C GLN A 232 2.26 -10.91 2.15
N ALA A 233 3.29 -11.01 1.32
CA ALA A 233 3.49 -12.17 0.47
C ALA A 233 4.95 -12.63 0.45
N PHE A 234 5.17 -13.94 0.44
CA PHE A 234 6.42 -14.51 -0.02
C PHE A 234 6.31 -14.91 -1.49
N SER A 235 7.38 -14.66 -2.24
CA SER A 235 7.54 -15.15 -3.61
C SER A 235 8.30 -16.49 -3.62
N SER A 236 8.03 -17.34 -4.60
CA SER A 236 8.77 -18.59 -4.84
C SER A 236 8.85 -19.52 -3.61
N PHE A 237 7.74 -19.62 -2.87
CA PHE A 237 7.70 -20.28 -1.57
C PHE A 237 8.09 -21.77 -1.64
N ASP A 238 7.60 -22.48 -2.65
CA ASP A 238 7.94 -23.88 -2.90
C ASP A 238 9.39 -24.04 -3.36
N THR A 239 9.86 -23.18 -4.27
CA THR A 239 11.24 -23.21 -4.78
C THR A 239 12.26 -23.05 -3.64
N PHE A 240 12.07 -22.07 -2.76
CA PHE A 240 13.00 -21.78 -1.67
C PHE A 240 13.00 -22.83 -0.56
N LEU A 241 11.88 -23.51 -0.32
CA LEU A 241 11.76 -24.47 0.77
C LEU A 241 12.00 -25.93 0.36
N ALA A 242 11.91 -26.25 -0.92
CA ALA A 242 12.18 -27.59 -1.45
C ALA A 242 13.57 -28.14 -1.08
N PRO A 243 14.66 -27.36 -1.05
CA PRO A 243 15.98 -27.88 -0.67
C PRO A 243 16.04 -28.48 0.73
N PHE A 244 15.35 -27.88 1.70
CA PHE A 244 15.31 -28.38 3.08
C PHE A 244 14.74 -29.81 3.16
N ILE A 245 13.84 -30.19 2.25
CA ILE A 245 13.27 -31.54 2.20
C ILE A 245 14.38 -32.57 1.93
N ARG A 246 15.27 -32.28 0.97
CA ARG A 246 16.38 -33.18 0.62
C ARG A 246 17.47 -33.19 1.69
N TYR A 247 17.85 -32.01 2.20
CA TYR A 247 18.91 -31.90 3.21
C TYR A 247 18.52 -32.53 4.55
N ASP A 248 17.26 -32.42 4.96
CA ASP A 248 16.73 -33.10 6.14
C ASP A 248 16.38 -34.58 5.86
N ASN A 249 16.58 -35.07 4.63
CA ASN A 249 16.21 -36.41 4.16
C ASN A 249 14.76 -36.80 4.50
N LEU A 250 13.82 -35.89 4.26
CA LEU A 250 12.43 -36.05 4.67
C LEU A 250 11.66 -36.95 3.71
N THR A 251 10.93 -37.90 4.29
CA THR A 251 9.90 -38.65 3.57
C THR A 251 8.68 -37.77 3.30
N TYR A 252 7.86 -38.16 2.31
CA TYR A 252 6.60 -37.46 2.01
C TYR A 252 5.70 -37.28 3.25
N LYS A 253 5.61 -38.31 4.10
CA LYS A 253 4.81 -38.23 5.34
C LYS A 253 5.31 -37.13 6.27
N GLN A 254 6.62 -36.96 6.40
CA GLN A 254 7.22 -35.91 7.22
C GLN A 254 7.05 -34.52 6.61
N VAL A 255 7.19 -34.38 5.28
CA VAL A 255 6.93 -33.13 4.56
C VAL A 255 5.48 -32.70 4.75
N LYS A 256 4.53 -33.63 4.56
CA LYS A 256 3.10 -33.39 4.78
C LYS A 256 2.83 -32.98 6.22
N GLN A 257 3.42 -33.65 7.20
CA GLN A 257 3.24 -33.28 8.61
C GLN A 257 3.73 -31.85 8.91
N LYS A 258 4.91 -31.47 8.41
CA LYS A 258 5.45 -30.12 8.64
C LYS A 258 4.71 -29.03 7.87
N MET A 259 4.22 -29.33 6.67
CA MET A 259 3.34 -28.42 5.92
C MET A 259 1.98 -28.27 6.62
N GLN A 260 1.49 -29.32 7.26
CA GLN A 260 0.27 -29.28 8.07
C GLN A 260 0.47 -28.37 9.27
N GLU A 261 1.60 -28.49 9.98
CA GLU A 261 1.96 -27.56 11.05
C GLU A 261 2.00 -26.11 10.56
N PHE A 262 2.61 -25.84 9.41
CA PHE A 262 2.65 -24.50 8.82
C PHE A 262 1.24 -23.96 8.52
N LEU A 263 0.44 -24.70 7.76
CA LEU A 263 -0.91 -24.30 7.39
C LEU A 263 -1.78 -24.13 8.63
N TYR A 264 -1.67 -25.02 9.61
CA TYR A 264 -2.43 -24.91 10.84
C TYR A 264 -2.03 -23.63 11.58
N ASN A 265 -0.73 -23.34 11.74
CA ASN A 265 -0.27 -22.12 12.40
C ASN A 265 -0.65 -20.83 11.65
N MET A 266 -0.66 -20.84 10.32
CA MET A 266 -1.16 -19.72 9.49
C MET A 266 -2.67 -19.53 9.60
N ASN A 267 -3.41 -20.55 10.04
CA ASN A 267 -4.85 -20.51 10.29
C ASN A 267 -5.20 -20.66 11.78
N VAL A 268 -4.21 -20.58 12.69
CA VAL A 268 -4.44 -20.73 14.12
C VAL A 268 -5.22 -19.49 14.57
N PRO A 269 -6.32 -19.64 15.31
CA PRO A 269 -7.24 -18.54 15.64
C PRO A 269 -6.64 -17.39 16.40
N THR A 270 -5.60 -17.70 17.17
CA THR A 270 -4.84 -16.76 18.00
C THR A 270 -3.75 -16.04 17.20
N ARG A 271 -3.61 -16.32 15.89
CA ARG A 271 -2.76 -15.62 14.91
C ARG A 271 -3.41 -15.63 13.51
N VAL A 272 -4.65 -15.13 13.47
CA VAL A 272 -5.71 -15.16 12.41
C VAL A 272 -6.24 -16.55 12.06
N GLY A 273 -7.47 -16.89 12.51
CA GLY A 273 -8.21 -18.01 11.90
C GLY A 273 -9.30 -18.81 12.64
N CYS A 274 -9.85 -18.41 13.79
CA CYS A 274 -11.20 -18.86 14.23
C CYS A 274 -11.81 -17.76 15.07
N GLN A 275 -12.51 -16.88 14.40
CA GLN A 275 -13.12 -15.71 14.99
C GLN A 275 -14.59 -15.76 14.63
N CYS A 276 -15.32 -16.64 15.30
CA CYS A 276 -16.61 -17.12 14.87
C CYS A 276 -17.61 -17.19 16.04
N VAL A 277 -18.89 -17.23 15.70
CA VAL A 277 -19.98 -17.39 16.68
C VAL A 277 -20.26 -18.88 16.91
N SER A 278 -20.82 -19.23 18.06
CA SER A 278 -21.21 -20.62 18.39
C SER A 278 -22.32 -21.18 17.49
N GLU A 279 -22.44 -22.51 17.42
CA GLU A 279 -23.37 -23.22 16.52
C GLU A 279 -24.86 -22.92 16.77
N ASP A 280 -25.21 -22.53 18.00
CA ASP A 280 -26.56 -22.16 18.42
C ASP A 280 -26.92 -20.71 18.05
N THR A 281 -25.99 -19.97 17.46
CA THR A 281 -26.22 -18.64 16.90
C THR A 281 -26.95 -18.76 15.56
N GLN A 282 -27.92 -17.86 15.31
CA GLN A 282 -28.64 -17.76 14.04
C GLN A 282 -28.41 -16.37 13.42
N ILE A 283 -28.23 -16.31 12.10
CA ILE A 283 -28.02 -15.05 11.36
C ILE A 283 -29.29 -14.65 10.62
N LEU A 284 -29.56 -13.36 10.56
CA LEU A 284 -30.76 -12.81 9.94
C LEU A 284 -30.60 -12.73 8.42
N THR A 285 -31.53 -13.36 7.69
CA THR A 285 -31.68 -13.20 6.23
C THR A 285 -32.98 -12.45 5.91
N PRO A 286 -33.15 -11.91 4.68
CA PRO A 286 -34.44 -11.39 4.23
C PRO A 286 -35.59 -12.40 4.26
N LYS A 287 -35.30 -13.71 4.31
CA LYS A 287 -36.29 -14.80 4.38
C LYS A 287 -36.56 -15.25 5.82
N GLY A 288 -35.71 -14.90 6.77
CA GLY A 288 -35.81 -15.27 8.18
C GLY A 288 -34.47 -15.67 8.81
N TRP A 289 -34.56 -16.19 10.04
CA TRP A 289 -33.38 -16.63 10.80
C TRP A 289 -32.83 -17.94 10.26
N ALA A 290 -31.55 -17.93 9.92
CA ALA A 290 -30.83 -19.03 9.31
C ALA A 290 -29.75 -19.52 10.27
N THR A 291 -29.59 -20.84 10.36
CA THR A 291 -28.53 -21.47 11.15
C THR A 291 -27.26 -21.62 10.33
N TYR A 292 -26.17 -22.07 10.96
CA TYR A 292 -24.95 -22.42 10.24
C TYR A 292 -25.17 -23.45 9.12
N LYS A 293 -26.24 -24.26 9.16
CA LYS A 293 -26.57 -25.22 8.10
C LYS A 293 -27.15 -24.54 6.85
N ASP A 294 -27.81 -23.41 7.03
CA ASP A 294 -28.58 -22.73 5.98
C ASP A 294 -27.75 -21.66 5.23
N ILE A 295 -26.71 -21.12 5.87
CA ILE A 295 -25.87 -20.06 5.30
C ILE A 295 -24.73 -20.66 4.46
N ARG A 296 -24.59 -20.15 3.23
CA ARG A 296 -23.54 -20.47 2.25
C ARG A 296 -23.21 -19.23 1.44
N GLU A 297 -22.14 -19.29 0.67
CA GLU A 297 -21.76 -18.23 -0.27
C GLU A 297 -22.92 -17.84 -1.20
N GLY A 298 -23.02 -16.56 -1.50
CA GLY A 298 -24.08 -15.96 -2.33
C GLY A 298 -25.41 -15.73 -1.62
N VAL A 299 -25.63 -16.30 -0.42
CA VAL A 299 -26.86 -16.03 0.36
C VAL A 299 -26.87 -14.58 0.83
N THR A 300 -28.02 -13.91 0.70
CA THR A 300 -28.19 -12.56 1.24
C THR A 300 -28.48 -12.59 2.73
N ILE A 301 -27.69 -11.87 3.52
CA ILE A 301 -27.90 -11.67 4.96
C ILE A 301 -28.07 -10.18 5.29
N LYS A 302 -28.62 -9.89 6.46
CA LYS A 302 -28.70 -8.53 7.01
C LYS A 302 -27.45 -8.24 7.83
N THR A 303 -26.86 -7.09 7.57
CA THR A 303 -25.62 -6.62 8.18
C THR A 303 -25.83 -5.23 8.78
N PHE A 304 -24.89 -4.78 9.61
CA PHE A 304 -24.93 -3.49 10.27
C PHE A 304 -23.80 -2.60 9.79
N ASN A 305 -24.15 -1.52 9.11
CA ASN A 305 -23.19 -0.60 8.56
C ASN A 305 -22.59 0.27 9.68
N LEU A 306 -21.31 0.04 10.00
CA LEU A 306 -20.57 0.81 11.01
C LEU A 306 -20.48 2.31 10.66
N LYS A 307 -20.62 2.65 9.36
CA LYS A 307 -20.56 4.03 8.85
C LYS A 307 -21.80 4.82 9.30
N THR A 308 -22.97 4.23 9.07
CA THR A 308 -24.27 4.91 9.18
C THR A 308 -25.08 4.49 10.41
N GLY A 309 -24.72 3.40 11.08
CA GLY A 309 -25.55 2.78 12.12
C GLY A 309 -26.85 2.18 11.57
N GLU A 310 -26.85 1.85 10.28
CA GLU A 310 -28.02 1.35 9.54
C GLU A 310 -27.92 -0.13 9.21
N ILE A 311 -29.06 -0.73 8.91
CA ILE A 311 -29.18 -2.13 8.53
C ILE A 311 -29.28 -2.22 7.00
N GLU A 312 -28.44 -3.06 6.41
CA GLU A 312 -28.37 -3.28 4.96
C GLU A 312 -28.30 -4.76 4.60
N ASP A 313 -28.80 -5.10 3.41
CA ASP A 313 -28.70 -6.45 2.86
C ASP A 313 -27.38 -6.60 2.08
N GLN A 314 -26.58 -7.60 2.41
CA GLN A 314 -25.35 -7.94 1.68
C GLN A 314 -25.32 -9.43 1.30
N LYS A 315 -24.63 -9.76 0.21
CA LYS A 315 -24.34 -11.16 -0.13
C LYS A 315 -23.17 -11.64 0.72
N VAL A 316 -23.28 -12.88 1.18
CA VAL A 316 -22.19 -13.59 1.83
C VAL A 316 -21.14 -13.95 0.79
N GLU A 317 -19.91 -13.53 1.01
CA GLU A 317 -18.77 -13.76 0.11
C GLU A 317 -18.10 -15.12 0.39
N SER A 318 -18.10 -15.57 1.65
CA SER A 318 -17.62 -16.90 2.03
C SER A 318 -18.18 -17.29 3.40
N VAL A 319 -18.09 -18.57 3.78
CA VAL A 319 -18.57 -19.05 5.10
C VAL A 319 -17.60 -20.03 5.73
N PHE A 320 -17.23 -19.76 6.97
CA PHE A 320 -16.50 -20.66 7.85
C PHE A 320 -17.46 -21.34 8.85
N LYS A 321 -17.26 -22.62 9.17
CA LYS A 321 -18.03 -23.52 10.05
C LYS A 321 -17.14 -24.67 10.60
N GLY A 322 -16.46 -24.52 11.75
CA GLY A 322 -15.41 -25.39 12.33
C GLY A 322 -15.68 -25.98 13.69
N GLN A 323 -15.02 -27.08 14.05
CA GLN A 323 -15.18 -27.66 15.38
C GLN A 323 -14.26 -26.89 16.30
N HIS A 324 -14.79 -26.40 17.40
CA HIS A 324 -14.00 -25.71 18.41
C HIS A 324 -14.16 -26.42 19.73
N LYS A 325 -13.03 -26.85 20.28
CA LYS A 325 -12.94 -27.36 21.65
C LYS A 325 -11.96 -26.47 22.40
N GLY A 326 -12.48 -25.62 23.27
CA GLY A 326 -11.64 -24.64 23.96
C GLY A 326 -12.44 -23.55 24.65
N ILE A 327 -11.76 -22.47 25.00
CA ILE A 327 -12.40 -21.33 25.64
C ILE A 327 -13.12 -20.48 24.58
N MET A 328 -14.31 -19.99 24.90
CA MET A 328 -15.03 -18.93 24.21
C MET A 328 -15.34 -17.79 25.19
N TYR A 329 -15.51 -16.59 24.67
CA TYR A 329 -15.91 -15.41 25.42
C TYR A 329 -17.41 -15.19 25.27
N ASN A 330 -18.09 -15.01 26.41
CA ASN A 330 -19.51 -14.80 26.47
C ASN A 330 -19.83 -13.38 26.94
N LEU A 331 -20.36 -12.58 26.02
CA LEU A 331 -20.84 -11.23 26.25
C LEU A 331 -22.34 -11.32 26.51
N LYS A 332 -22.72 -11.33 27.78
CA LYS A 332 -24.08 -11.60 28.19
C LYS A 332 -24.59 -10.56 29.16
N ASN A 333 -25.83 -10.14 28.94
CA ASN A 333 -26.63 -9.41 29.92
C ASN A 333 -28.12 -9.78 29.76
N ARG A 334 -29.03 -8.96 30.30
CA ARG A 334 -30.47 -9.20 30.21
C ARG A 334 -31.02 -9.19 28.78
N ILE A 335 -30.42 -8.43 27.86
CA ILE A 335 -30.96 -8.17 26.51
C ILE A 335 -30.09 -8.63 25.34
N GLN A 336 -28.84 -9.02 25.59
CA GLN A 336 -27.92 -9.62 24.63
C GLN A 336 -27.26 -10.89 25.20
N ASP A 337 -26.92 -11.81 24.31
CA ASP A 337 -26.14 -13.02 24.59
C ASP A 337 -25.34 -13.38 23.33
N GLN A 338 -24.04 -13.19 23.39
CA GLN A 338 -23.12 -13.46 22.29
C GLN A 338 -21.97 -14.33 22.80
N LEU A 339 -21.84 -15.53 22.22
CA LEU A 339 -20.76 -16.47 22.52
C LEU A 339 -19.83 -16.56 21.32
N ILE A 340 -18.58 -16.13 21.51
CA ILE A 340 -17.61 -15.96 20.43
C ILE A 340 -16.25 -16.55 20.76
N SER A 341 -15.56 -17.04 19.74
CA SER A 341 -14.22 -17.60 19.90
C SER A 341 -13.17 -16.49 20.13
N PRO A 342 -11.98 -16.84 20.65
CA PRO A 342 -10.86 -15.93 20.78
C PRO A 342 -10.53 -15.20 19.46
N GLY A 343 -10.12 -13.94 19.55
CA GLY A 343 -9.82 -13.05 18.44
C GLY A 343 -11.03 -12.46 17.72
N HIS A 344 -12.26 -12.91 18.01
CA HIS A 344 -13.44 -12.42 17.29
C HIS A 344 -13.67 -10.92 17.52
N ARG A 345 -13.87 -10.18 16.42
CA ARG A 345 -14.09 -8.74 16.48
C ARG A 345 -15.53 -8.42 16.84
N VAL A 346 -15.71 -7.78 17.99
CA VAL A 346 -17.03 -7.35 18.49
C VAL A 346 -17.35 -5.96 18.00
N VAL A 347 -18.59 -5.74 17.58
CA VAL A 347 -19.09 -4.39 17.30
C VAL A 347 -19.37 -3.68 18.62
N ARG A 348 -18.70 -2.56 18.87
CA ARG A 348 -19.01 -1.70 20.03
C ARG A 348 -19.12 -0.23 19.66
N LYS A 349 -19.92 0.51 20.41
CA LYS A 349 -20.03 1.97 20.34
C LYS A 349 -18.98 2.59 21.25
N LEU A 350 -18.32 3.65 20.78
CA LEU A 350 -17.39 4.42 21.61
C LEU A 350 -18.13 5.22 22.67
N PHE A 351 -17.52 5.32 23.86
CA PHE A 351 -18.08 6.11 24.94
C PHE A 351 -18.16 7.60 24.51
N ASN A 352 -19.29 8.25 24.75
CA ASN A 352 -19.56 9.66 24.35
C ASN A 352 -19.41 9.98 22.85
N SER A 353 -19.60 8.99 21.95
CA SER A 353 -19.60 9.20 20.50
C SER A 353 -20.70 8.39 19.84
N ASP A 354 -21.25 8.84 18.71
CA ASP A 354 -22.21 8.07 17.89
C ASP A 354 -21.56 7.04 16.96
N LYS A 355 -20.26 6.79 17.14
CA LYS A 355 -19.44 5.97 16.25
C LYS A 355 -19.27 4.53 16.75
N TYR A 356 -19.39 3.58 15.82
CA TYR A 356 -19.22 2.14 16.05
C TYR A 356 -17.85 1.65 15.54
N ILE A 357 -17.23 0.70 16.25
CA ILE A 357 -15.97 0.03 15.87
C ILE A 357 -16.09 -1.48 15.92
N LEU A 358 -15.14 -2.14 15.26
CA LEU A 358 -14.81 -3.55 15.45
C LEU A 358 -13.53 -3.70 16.26
N GLU A 359 -13.57 -4.40 17.38
CA GLU A 359 -12.37 -4.62 18.21
C GLU A 359 -12.29 -6.08 18.67
N PRO A 360 -11.11 -6.71 18.68
CA PRO A 360 -10.95 -8.07 19.15
C PRO A 360 -11.46 -8.24 20.59
N ILE A 361 -12.13 -9.36 20.86
CA ILE A 361 -12.76 -9.64 22.15
C ILE A 361 -11.77 -9.59 23.33
N GLU A 362 -10.51 -9.95 23.12
CA GLU A 362 -9.47 -9.86 24.14
C GLU A 362 -9.20 -8.43 24.58
N GLU A 363 -9.22 -7.46 23.65
CA GLU A 363 -9.03 -6.04 23.96
C GLU A 363 -10.29 -5.46 24.61
N VAL A 364 -11.47 -5.85 24.12
CA VAL A 364 -12.75 -5.46 24.73
C VAL A 364 -12.86 -5.97 26.17
N ALA A 365 -12.37 -7.19 26.45
CA ALA A 365 -12.37 -7.79 27.79
C ALA A 365 -11.42 -7.10 28.79
N LYS A 366 -10.44 -6.32 28.32
CA LYS A 366 -9.54 -5.55 29.20
C LYS A 366 -10.14 -4.21 29.65
N LEU A 367 -11.23 -3.75 29.04
CA LEU A 367 -11.84 -2.47 29.34
C LEU A 367 -12.43 -2.47 30.75
N LYS A 368 -12.05 -1.46 31.56
CA LYS A 368 -12.58 -1.24 32.91
C LYS A 368 -13.92 -0.48 32.92
N SER A 369 -14.33 0.06 31.77
CA SER A 369 -15.57 0.81 31.60
C SER A 369 -16.66 -0.06 30.93
N PRO A 370 -17.96 0.23 31.17
CA PRO A 370 -19.06 -0.52 30.56
C PRO A 370 -18.98 -0.52 29.02
N ILE A 371 -19.00 -1.71 28.41
CA ILE A 371 -18.85 -1.88 26.96
C ILE A 371 -20.21 -1.65 26.30
N ILE A 372 -20.30 -0.64 25.43
CA ILE A 372 -21.55 -0.30 24.75
C ILE A 372 -21.66 -1.10 23.45
N ILE A 373 -22.69 -1.92 23.27
CA ILE A 373 -22.89 -2.75 22.07
C ILE A 373 -24.20 -2.38 21.36
N PRO A 374 -24.22 -2.17 20.03
CA PRO A 374 -25.47 -2.01 19.29
C PRO A 374 -26.27 -3.30 19.21
N ILE A 375 -27.58 -3.16 19.39
CA ILE A 375 -28.57 -4.23 19.23
C ILE A 375 -29.61 -3.92 18.15
N ALA A 376 -29.61 -2.69 17.62
CA ALA A 376 -30.51 -2.25 16.55
C ALA A 376 -29.93 -1.08 15.74
N GLY A 377 -30.26 -1.03 14.45
CA GLY A 377 -29.92 0.05 13.52
C GLY A 377 -31.13 0.54 12.74
N ASN A 378 -31.04 1.72 12.13
CA ASN A 378 -32.11 2.20 11.24
C ASN A 378 -32.08 1.42 9.92
N ASN A 379 -33.22 0.98 9.39
CA ASN A 379 -33.26 0.25 8.13
C ASN A 379 -33.38 1.21 6.93
N THR A 380 -32.43 1.16 5.99
CA THR A 380 -32.43 2.00 4.77
C THR A 380 -32.76 1.27 3.48
N LEU A 381 -33.34 0.07 3.57
CA LEU A 381 -33.94 -0.59 2.41
C LEU A 381 -34.93 0.36 1.71
N LYS A 382 -34.56 0.86 0.52
CA LYS A 382 -35.45 1.64 -0.35
C LYS A 382 -36.67 0.77 -0.67
N ASN A 383 -37.87 1.35 -0.58
CA ASN A 383 -39.19 0.72 -0.78
C ASN A 383 -39.17 -0.42 -1.82
N ARG A 384 -38.92 -1.66 -1.38
CA ARG A 384 -38.97 -2.84 -2.25
C ARG A 384 -40.40 -3.28 -2.53
N THR A 385 -41.38 -2.78 -1.75
CA THR A 385 -42.77 -3.16 -1.86
C THR A 385 -43.67 -1.92 -1.99
N ASN A 386 -44.54 -1.94 -3.00
CA ASN A 386 -45.51 -0.88 -3.27
C ASN A 386 -46.79 -1.05 -2.42
N LEU A 387 -46.64 -1.42 -1.14
CA LEU A 387 -47.77 -1.59 -0.22
C LEU A 387 -48.20 -0.22 0.34
N PRO A 388 -49.46 0.21 0.15
CA PRO A 388 -50.04 1.38 0.81
C PRO A 388 -50.07 1.25 2.33
N ASN A 389 -49.99 2.37 3.04
CA ASN A 389 -49.95 2.40 4.50
C ASN A 389 -51.25 1.86 5.11
N GLU A 390 -52.39 2.17 4.50
CA GLU A 390 -53.73 1.74 4.89
C GLU A 390 -53.87 0.22 4.75
N GLN A 391 -53.32 -0.33 3.66
CA GLN A 391 -53.34 -1.77 3.42
C GLN A 391 -52.50 -2.49 4.49
N LEU A 392 -51.32 -1.96 4.79
CA LEU A 392 -50.41 -2.51 5.80
C LEU A 392 -51.00 -2.48 7.21
N SER A 393 -51.63 -1.36 7.59
CA SER A 393 -52.33 -1.22 8.88
C SER A 393 -53.50 -2.20 8.99
N LEU A 394 -54.30 -2.35 7.94
CA LEU A 394 -55.40 -3.30 7.92
C LEU A 394 -54.89 -4.76 7.98
N MET A 395 -53.80 -5.09 7.29
CA MET A 395 -53.16 -6.40 7.39
C MET A 395 -52.68 -6.68 8.83
N ALA A 396 -52.08 -5.70 9.52
CA ALA A 396 -51.67 -5.86 10.91
C ALA A 396 -52.86 -6.18 11.83
N TRP A 397 -53.98 -5.45 11.68
CA TRP A 397 -55.23 -5.73 12.40
C TRP A 397 -55.81 -7.12 12.11
N ILE A 398 -55.75 -7.56 10.85
CA ILE A 398 -56.23 -8.89 10.46
C ILE A 398 -55.34 -9.99 11.08
N ILE A 399 -54.03 -9.79 11.15
CA ILE A 399 -53.13 -10.80 11.73
C ILE A 399 -53.28 -10.87 13.25
N SER A 400 -53.42 -9.74 13.95
CA SER A 400 -53.62 -9.72 15.41
C SER A 400 -55.04 -10.15 15.80
N GLU A 401 -56.05 -9.45 15.31
CA GLU A 401 -57.46 -9.59 15.76
C GLU A 401 -58.35 -10.39 14.81
N GLY A 402 -57.89 -10.67 13.59
CA GLY A 402 -58.71 -11.29 12.56
C GLY A 402 -58.93 -12.80 12.70
N SER A 403 -60.04 -13.31 12.17
CA SER A 403 -60.29 -14.74 11.97
C SER A 403 -60.97 -15.02 10.63
N VAL A 404 -60.81 -16.25 10.11
CA VAL A 404 -61.49 -16.73 8.91
C VAL A 404 -62.55 -17.75 9.30
N GLY A 405 -63.74 -17.63 8.71
CA GLY A 405 -64.82 -18.60 8.88
C GLY A 405 -64.42 -20.00 8.41
N LYS A 406 -64.76 -21.02 9.19
CA LYS A 406 -64.51 -22.43 8.85
C LYS A 406 -65.46 -22.90 7.73
N LYS A 407 -65.01 -23.85 6.92
CA LYS A 407 -65.83 -24.55 5.91
C LYS A 407 -66.90 -25.39 6.64
N GLY A 408 -68.18 -25.14 6.37
CA GLY A 408 -69.29 -25.96 6.87
C GLY A 408 -69.75 -27.00 5.84
N LYS A 409 -70.54 -28.00 6.26
CA LYS A 409 -71.05 -29.09 5.39
C LYS A 409 -71.80 -28.61 4.12
N HIS A 410 -72.46 -27.44 4.15
CA HIS A 410 -73.26 -26.92 3.02
C HIS A 410 -72.87 -25.50 2.55
N ARG A 411 -71.84 -24.86 3.14
CA ARG A 411 -71.35 -23.52 2.72
C ARG A 411 -69.84 -23.36 2.97
N SER A 412 -69.07 -23.05 1.94
CA SER A 412 -67.64 -22.68 2.05
C SER A 412 -67.47 -21.18 2.33
N SER A 413 -67.71 -20.73 3.57
CA SER A 413 -67.62 -19.32 3.95
C SER A 413 -66.23 -18.92 4.45
N HIS A 414 -65.31 -18.60 3.54
CA HIS A 414 -64.00 -17.97 3.84
C HIS A 414 -64.12 -16.47 4.15
N ARG A 415 -65.08 -16.08 4.99
CA ARG A 415 -65.28 -14.67 5.36
C ARG A 415 -64.27 -14.26 6.40
N VAL A 416 -63.61 -13.12 6.18
CA VAL A 416 -62.70 -12.50 7.15
C VAL A 416 -63.53 -11.72 8.17
N SER A 417 -63.18 -11.83 9.44
CA SER A 417 -63.78 -11.08 10.53
C SER A 417 -62.71 -10.46 11.41
N ILE A 418 -62.88 -9.21 11.83
CA ILE A 418 -61.99 -8.51 12.76
C ILE A 418 -62.80 -8.19 14.02
N TYR A 419 -62.18 -8.30 15.20
CA TYR A 419 -62.83 -8.12 16.49
C TYR A 419 -62.19 -6.96 17.24
N GLN A 420 -62.99 -6.05 17.81
CA GLN A 420 -62.47 -4.99 18.68
C GLN A 420 -63.56 -4.47 19.63
N SER A 421 -63.18 -4.10 20.85
CA SER A 421 -64.12 -3.52 21.82
C SER A 421 -64.32 -2.03 21.59
N LYS A 422 -65.57 -1.66 21.27
CA LYS A 422 -66.00 -0.25 21.16
C LYS A 422 -65.91 0.50 22.49
N LEU A 423 -66.07 -0.20 23.61
CA LEU A 423 -66.07 0.40 24.96
C LEU A 423 -64.66 0.55 25.52
N LYS A 424 -63.83 -0.50 25.45
CA LYS A 424 -62.48 -0.48 26.03
C LYS A 424 -61.49 0.29 25.17
N ASN A 425 -61.55 0.14 23.85
CA ASN A 425 -60.57 0.68 22.91
C ASN A 425 -61.27 1.39 21.74
N ARG A 426 -62.07 2.42 22.04
CA ARG A 426 -62.87 3.18 21.06
C ARG A 426 -62.05 3.63 19.84
N LYS A 427 -60.85 4.19 20.07
CA LYS A 427 -59.93 4.65 19.01
C LYS A 427 -59.54 3.54 18.03
N ASN A 428 -59.24 2.34 18.54
CA ASN A 428 -58.88 1.19 17.70
C ASN A 428 -60.07 0.70 16.87
N TYR A 429 -61.27 0.70 17.47
CA TYR A 429 -62.51 0.37 16.77
C TYR A 429 -62.76 1.35 15.61
N ASP A 430 -62.62 2.66 15.85
CA ASP A 430 -62.85 3.69 14.83
C ASP A 430 -61.77 3.63 13.72
N GLU A 431 -60.51 3.32 14.07
CA GLU A 431 -59.42 3.10 13.11
C GLU A 431 -59.71 1.92 12.15
N ILE A 432 -60.13 0.77 12.67
CA ILE A 432 -60.52 -0.39 11.84
C ILE A 432 -61.66 -0.01 10.90
N LYS A 433 -62.67 0.70 11.42
CA LYS A 433 -63.82 1.13 10.63
C LYS A 433 -63.42 2.05 9.48
N ASN A 434 -62.56 3.04 9.74
CA ASN A 434 -62.05 3.96 8.73
C ASN A 434 -61.24 3.24 7.65
N LEU A 435 -60.40 2.27 8.03
CA LEU A 435 -59.64 1.46 7.07
C LEU A 435 -60.55 0.61 6.18
N LEU A 436 -61.58 -0.03 6.74
CA LEU A 436 -62.54 -0.80 5.94
C LEU A 436 -63.30 0.08 4.95
N ASN A 437 -63.71 1.28 5.38
CA ASN A 437 -64.39 2.26 4.52
C ASN A 437 -63.47 2.79 3.42
N HIS A 438 -62.20 3.06 3.71
CA HIS A 438 -61.20 3.51 2.74
C HIS A 438 -61.06 2.55 1.55
N PHE A 439 -61.06 1.23 1.81
CA PHE A 439 -61.01 0.21 0.75
C PHE A 439 -62.38 -0.10 0.11
N GLY A 440 -63.44 0.60 0.50
CA GLY A 440 -64.80 0.32 0.01
C GLY A 440 -65.34 -1.05 0.43
N PHE A 441 -64.77 -1.67 1.47
CA PHE A 441 -65.20 -3.00 1.90
C PHE A 441 -66.56 -2.91 2.62
N LYS A 442 -67.56 -3.62 2.10
CA LYS A 442 -68.85 -3.77 2.79
C LYS A 442 -68.71 -4.77 3.94
N TYR A 443 -69.19 -4.42 5.12
CA TYR A 443 -69.17 -5.28 6.31
C TYR A 443 -70.46 -5.14 7.13
N SER A 444 -70.77 -6.18 7.92
CA SER A 444 -71.79 -6.12 8.97
C SER A 444 -71.14 -6.01 10.34
N GLU A 445 -71.67 -5.16 11.21
CA GLU A 445 -71.27 -5.09 12.61
C GLU A 445 -72.20 -5.94 13.47
N THR A 446 -71.63 -6.74 14.36
CA THR A 446 -72.43 -7.51 15.35
C THR A 446 -71.71 -7.50 16.68
N THR A 447 -72.38 -7.06 17.73
CA THR A 447 -71.84 -7.10 19.09
C THR A 447 -71.92 -8.51 19.64
N LYS A 448 -70.80 -9.00 20.18
CA LYS A 448 -70.74 -10.25 20.92
C LYS A 448 -70.37 -9.98 22.38
N SER A 449 -71.15 -10.53 23.28
CA SER A 449 -70.90 -10.54 24.72
C SER A 449 -70.33 -11.90 25.11
N GLY A 450 -69.26 -11.92 25.91
CA GLY A 450 -68.59 -13.14 26.36
C GLY A 450 -67.84 -12.86 27.68
N LEU A 451 -66.79 -13.64 27.99
CA LEU A 451 -65.91 -13.39 29.13
C LEU A 451 -65.09 -12.10 28.89
N GLY A 452 -65.64 -10.95 29.30
CA GLY A 452 -65.03 -9.63 29.16
C GLY A 452 -66.01 -8.54 28.71
N LYS A 453 -65.50 -7.33 28.43
CA LYS A 453 -66.31 -6.25 27.87
C LYS A 453 -66.79 -6.63 26.44
N PRO A 454 -68.01 -6.26 26.03
CA PRO A 454 -68.52 -6.56 24.70
C PRO A 454 -67.55 -6.17 23.57
N VAL A 455 -67.42 -7.06 22.59
CA VAL A 455 -66.58 -6.87 21.40
C VAL A 455 -67.46 -6.77 20.17
N VAL A 456 -67.15 -5.82 19.28
CA VAL A 456 -67.81 -5.71 17.98
C VAL A 456 -67.04 -6.58 16.99
N ARG A 457 -67.78 -7.40 16.25
CA ARG A 457 -67.27 -8.16 15.11
C ARG A 457 -67.60 -7.41 13.82
N PHE A 458 -66.56 -7.02 13.08
CA PHE A 458 -66.67 -6.56 11.71
C PHE A 458 -66.57 -7.76 10.78
N ARG A 459 -67.70 -8.20 10.21
CA ARG A 459 -67.71 -9.32 9.25
C ARG A 459 -67.74 -8.78 7.83
N ILE A 460 -66.62 -8.93 7.13
CA ILE A 460 -66.44 -8.43 5.77
C ILE A 460 -67.22 -9.32 4.79
N ASN A 461 -67.78 -8.74 3.74
CA ASN A 461 -68.52 -9.45 2.71
C ASN A 461 -67.61 -10.39 1.86
N ALA A 462 -68.19 -11.02 0.83
CA ALA A 462 -67.48 -11.99 -0.01
C ALA A 462 -66.29 -11.39 -0.75
N GLU A 463 -66.56 -10.25 -1.36
CA GLU A 463 -65.67 -9.58 -2.28
C GLU A 463 -64.47 -9.01 -1.52
N GLY A 464 -64.71 -8.26 -0.44
CA GLY A 464 -63.64 -7.78 0.43
C GLY A 464 -62.80 -8.91 1.03
N SER A 465 -63.44 -10.02 1.43
CA SER A 465 -62.70 -11.20 1.91
C SER A 465 -61.81 -11.81 0.81
N LYS A 466 -62.29 -11.90 -0.44
CA LYS A 466 -61.47 -12.38 -1.57
C LYS A 466 -60.25 -11.48 -1.81
N THR A 467 -60.43 -10.16 -1.72
CA THR A 467 -59.33 -9.19 -1.85
C THR A 467 -58.29 -9.38 -0.75
N ILE A 468 -58.74 -9.53 0.50
CA ILE A 468 -57.84 -9.81 1.64
C ILE A 468 -57.09 -11.13 1.43
N HIS A 469 -57.77 -12.21 1.02
CA HIS A 469 -57.11 -13.49 0.74
C HIS A 469 -56.02 -13.39 -0.33
N LYS A 470 -56.19 -12.52 -1.33
CA LYS A 470 -55.15 -12.22 -2.32
C LYS A 470 -53.94 -11.56 -1.67
N TRP A 471 -54.12 -10.59 -0.78
CA TRP A 471 -53.02 -9.94 -0.05
C TRP A 471 -52.23 -10.94 0.80
N PHE A 472 -52.90 -11.91 1.39
CA PHE A 472 -52.26 -12.95 2.20
C PHE A 472 -51.78 -14.14 1.37
N GLY A 473 -52.11 -14.25 0.08
CA GLY A 473 -51.79 -15.39 -0.78
C GLY A 473 -52.35 -16.73 -0.30
N SER A 474 -53.42 -16.74 0.50
CA SER A 474 -54.09 -17.94 1.02
C SER A 474 -55.55 -17.64 1.38
N LYS A 475 -56.44 -18.59 1.14
CA LYS A 475 -57.87 -18.51 1.52
C LYS A 475 -58.15 -19.02 2.94
N GLU A 476 -57.21 -19.78 3.50
CA GLU A 476 -57.39 -20.53 4.75
C GLU A 476 -56.50 -20.00 5.88
N ASP A 477 -55.34 -19.43 5.56
CA ASP A 477 -54.35 -18.98 6.54
C ASP A 477 -54.02 -17.48 6.37
N ILE A 478 -54.74 -16.67 7.14
CA ILE A 478 -54.49 -15.23 7.33
C ILE A 478 -53.63 -14.94 8.58
N LYS A 479 -53.36 -15.94 9.42
CA LYS A 479 -52.58 -15.79 10.67
C LYS A 479 -51.09 -16.00 10.39
N ARG A 480 -50.60 -15.30 9.36
CA ARG A 480 -49.21 -15.29 8.93
C ARG A 480 -48.82 -13.90 8.43
N ILE A 481 -47.56 -13.54 8.58
CA ILE A 481 -47.01 -12.30 8.03
C ILE A 481 -46.52 -12.60 6.60
N PRO A 482 -47.08 -11.99 5.55
CA PRO A 482 -46.65 -12.23 4.16
C PRO A 482 -45.22 -11.77 3.89
N LYS A 483 -44.58 -12.38 2.87
CA LYS A 483 -43.18 -12.07 2.50
C LYS A 483 -42.97 -10.58 2.20
N ASP A 484 -43.96 -9.92 1.60
CA ASP A 484 -43.91 -8.50 1.25
C ASP A 484 -43.87 -7.58 2.49
N VAL A 485 -44.33 -8.09 3.63
CA VAL A 485 -44.28 -7.39 4.93
C VAL A 485 -42.96 -7.65 5.67
N LEU A 486 -42.25 -8.75 5.36
CA LEU A 486 -41.00 -9.11 6.04
C LEU A 486 -39.81 -8.19 5.69
N ASN A 487 -39.86 -7.46 4.57
CA ASN A 487 -38.74 -6.64 4.08
C ASN A 487 -39.17 -5.19 3.79
N LEU A 488 -40.00 -4.64 4.67
CA LEU A 488 -40.44 -3.24 4.63
C LEU A 488 -39.33 -2.27 5.02
N ASP A 489 -39.47 -1.01 4.59
CA ASP A 489 -38.63 0.10 5.06
C ASP A 489 -38.88 0.39 6.55
N LEU A 490 -38.06 1.27 7.14
CA LEU A 490 -38.16 1.64 8.55
C LEU A 490 -39.55 2.17 8.96
N LYS A 491 -40.13 3.06 8.16
CA LYS A 491 -41.39 3.75 8.51
C LYS A 491 -42.56 2.78 8.45
N LYS A 492 -42.65 1.97 7.38
CA LYS A 492 -43.67 0.95 7.19
C LYS A 492 -43.53 -0.18 8.21
N SER A 493 -42.32 -0.63 8.51
CA SER A 493 -42.08 -1.64 9.56
C SER A 493 -42.57 -1.16 10.93
N ARG A 494 -42.31 0.12 11.27
CA ARG A 494 -42.83 0.74 12.50
C ARG A 494 -44.35 0.86 12.49
N LEU A 495 -44.94 1.29 11.38
CA LEU A 495 -46.40 1.38 11.23
C LEU A 495 -47.06 0.01 11.46
N PHE A 496 -46.54 -1.04 10.82
CA PHE A 496 -47.04 -2.40 10.98
C PHE A 496 -46.95 -2.87 12.43
N LEU A 497 -45.78 -2.75 13.08
CA LEU A 497 -45.61 -3.20 14.47
C LEU A 497 -46.46 -2.40 15.44
N ASN A 498 -46.49 -1.07 15.32
CA ASN A 498 -47.30 -0.23 16.18
C ASN A 498 -48.77 -0.60 16.06
N THR A 499 -49.26 -0.88 14.85
CA THR A 499 -50.63 -1.32 14.63
C THR A 499 -50.88 -2.73 15.18
N TYR A 500 -49.94 -3.66 14.98
CA TYR A 500 -50.02 -5.01 15.53
C TYR A 500 -50.13 -5.00 17.07
N ILE A 501 -49.32 -4.16 17.73
CA ILE A 501 -49.31 -3.98 19.20
C ILE A 501 -50.64 -3.45 19.73
N LYS A 502 -51.40 -2.67 18.95
CA LYS A 502 -52.73 -2.20 19.37
C LYS A 502 -53.75 -3.35 19.54
N GLY A 503 -53.55 -4.47 18.84
CA GLY A 503 -54.35 -5.68 19.01
C GLY A 503 -53.78 -6.61 20.08
N ASP A 504 -52.62 -7.21 19.77
CA ASP A 504 -52.04 -8.32 20.55
C ASP A 504 -50.94 -7.89 21.53
N GLY A 505 -50.75 -6.58 21.71
CA GLY A 505 -49.67 -6.02 22.50
C GLY A 505 -50.04 -5.70 23.96
N TYR A 506 -49.03 -5.75 24.83
CA TYR A 506 -49.12 -5.41 26.25
C TYR A 506 -48.03 -4.38 26.60
N GLU A 507 -48.36 -3.38 27.43
CA GLU A 507 -47.45 -2.28 27.84
C GLU A 507 -46.76 -1.54 26.66
N GLY A 508 -47.35 -1.58 25.46
CA GLY A 508 -46.80 -0.90 24.27
C GLY A 508 -45.41 -1.38 23.82
N SER A 509 -44.96 -2.55 24.26
CA SER A 509 -43.62 -3.09 23.97
C SER A 509 -43.51 -4.62 24.02
N LYS A 510 -44.51 -5.34 24.53
CA LYS A 510 -44.54 -6.80 24.60
C LYS A 510 -45.61 -7.34 23.66
N ILE A 511 -45.30 -8.40 22.93
CA ILE A 511 -46.25 -9.13 22.08
C ILE A 511 -46.22 -10.59 22.51
N SER A 512 -47.38 -11.17 22.81
CA SER A 512 -47.50 -12.58 23.17
C SER A 512 -48.12 -13.35 22.02
N THR A 513 -47.50 -14.44 21.59
CA THR A 513 -48.05 -15.30 20.53
C THR A 513 -47.77 -16.77 20.83
N THR A 514 -48.66 -17.64 20.40
CA THR A 514 -48.47 -19.11 20.44
C THR A 514 -47.92 -19.65 19.12
N SER A 515 -47.72 -18.79 18.10
CA SER A 515 -47.24 -19.17 16.78
C SER A 515 -45.76 -18.78 16.60
N LEU A 516 -44.90 -19.80 16.46
CA LEU A 516 -43.48 -19.60 16.17
C LEU A 516 -43.25 -18.90 14.81
N LYS A 517 -44.13 -19.14 13.83
CA LYS A 517 -44.07 -18.49 12.51
C LYS A 517 -44.31 -16.98 12.64
N ILE A 518 -45.33 -16.57 13.41
CA ILE A 518 -45.61 -15.16 13.68
C ILE A 518 -44.46 -14.56 14.48
N LEU A 519 -43.97 -15.25 15.51
CA LEU A 519 -42.85 -14.78 16.32
C LEU A 519 -41.61 -14.48 15.47
N ASN A 520 -41.16 -15.43 14.66
CA ASN A 520 -39.97 -15.27 13.82
C ASN A 520 -40.15 -14.14 12.81
N ALA A 521 -41.34 -14.00 12.22
CA ALA A 521 -41.65 -12.90 11.32
C ALA A 521 -41.64 -11.54 12.04
N LEU A 522 -42.25 -11.44 13.22
CA LEU A 522 -42.24 -10.22 14.03
C LEU A 522 -40.83 -9.81 14.45
N GLN A 523 -39.92 -10.75 14.69
CA GLN A 523 -38.50 -10.45 14.94
C GLN A 523 -37.82 -9.78 13.76
N ILE A 524 -38.08 -10.24 12.52
CA ILE A 524 -37.55 -9.62 11.30
C ILE A 524 -38.09 -8.20 11.18
N VAL A 525 -39.41 -8.03 11.35
CA VAL A 525 -40.04 -6.70 11.29
C VAL A 525 -39.53 -5.80 12.41
N ALA A 526 -39.27 -6.32 13.62
CA ALA A 526 -38.68 -5.57 14.72
C ALA A 526 -37.30 -5.00 14.36
N VAL A 527 -36.43 -5.84 13.79
CA VAL A 527 -35.11 -5.41 13.31
C VAL A 527 -35.25 -4.35 12.21
N ASN A 528 -36.13 -4.56 11.24
CA ASN A 528 -36.40 -3.57 10.17
C ASN A 528 -37.02 -2.27 10.70
N ALA A 529 -37.75 -2.30 11.82
CA ALA A 529 -38.29 -1.12 12.50
C ALA A 529 -37.25 -0.38 13.36
N GLY A 530 -36.03 -0.89 13.41
CA GLY A 530 -34.93 -0.38 14.21
C GLY A 530 -35.10 -0.63 15.71
N TYR A 531 -35.73 -1.76 16.07
CA TYR A 531 -35.85 -2.23 17.44
C TYR A 531 -35.00 -3.47 17.68
N GLY A 532 -34.34 -3.51 18.83
CA GLY A 532 -33.81 -4.75 19.37
C GLY A 532 -34.96 -5.59 19.92
N PHE A 533 -34.70 -6.84 20.29
CA PHE A 533 -35.72 -7.66 20.93
C PHE A 533 -35.14 -8.73 21.86
N THR A 534 -35.98 -9.19 22.77
CA THR A 534 -35.79 -10.42 23.52
C THR A 534 -37.02 -11.31 23.43
N VAL A 535 -36.82 -12.62 23.47
CA VAL A 535 -37.90 -13.60 23.55
C VAL A 535 -37.82 -14.36 24.86
N LEU A 536 -38.95 -14.40 25.56
CA LEU A 536 -39.17 -15.29 26.69
C LEU A 536 -40.19 -16.36 26.27
N THR A 537 -39.91 -17.63 26.57
CA THR A 537 -40.87 -18.72 26.40
C THR A 537 -41.49 -19.04 27.76
N LYS A 538 -42.82 -19.04 27.83
CA LYS A 538 -43.59 -19.43 29.02
C LYS A 538 -44.39 -20.69 28.73
N GLU A 539 -44.43 -21.57 29.72
CA GLU A 539 -45.40 -22.66 29.70
C GLU A 539 -46.82 -22.11 29.93
N PRO A 540 -47.85 -22.70 29.28
CA PRO A 540 -49.22 -22.19 29.37
C PRO A 540 -49.81 -22.37 30.77
N THR A 541 -50.44 -21.33 31.30
CA THR A 541 -51.31 -21.42 32.49
C THR A 541 -52.66 -22.08 32.18
N LEU A 542 -53.14 -21.93 30.94
CA LEU A 542 -54.35 -22.57 30.40
C LEU A 542 -54.09 -23.04 28.95
N GLY A 543 -54.34 -24.32 28.67
CA GLY A 543 -54.13 -24.95 27.36
C GLY A 543 -52.80 -25.72 27.23
N LYS A 544 -52.50 -26.24 26.03
CA LYS A 544 -51.32 -27.10 25.77
C LYS A 544 -50.16 -26.42 25.00
N LYS A 545 -50.33 -25.18 24.55
CA LYS A 545 -49.36 -24.50 23.65
C LYS A 545 -48.49 -23.51 24.42
N LYS A 546 -47.17 -23.57 24.22
CA LYS A 546 -46.22 -22.60 24.77
C LYS A 546 -46.54 -21.18 24.30
N ILE A 547 -46.32 -20.21 25.18
CA ILE A 547 -46.53 -18.79 24.92
C ILE A 547 -45.17 -18.12 24.73
N TYR A 548 -44.94 -17.56 23.56
CA TYR A 548 -43.74 -16.79 23.26
C TYR A 548 -44.02 -15.30 23.48
N VAL A 549 -43.24 -14.67 24.35
CA VAL A 549 -43.34 -13.25 24.67
C VAL A 549 -42.16 -12.53 24.02
N LEU A 550 -42.43 -11.83 22.92
CA LEU A 550 -41.49 -10.94 22.25
C LEU A 550 -41.52 -9.57 22.94
N ARG A 551 -40.40 -9.14 23.52
CA ARG A 551 -40.24 -7.79 24.06
C ARG A 551 -39.40 -6.97 23.10
N LEU A 552 -39.94 -5.85 22.64
CA LEU A 552 -39.24 -4.87 21.81
C LEU A 552 -38.37 -3.96 22.69
N ILE A 553 -37.13 -3.77 22.26
CA ILE A 553 -36.15 -2.91 22.89
C ILE A 553 -35.99 -1.67 22.01
N LYS A 554 -36.46 -0.53 22.52
CA LYS A 554 -36.54 0.73 21.77
C LYS A 554 -35.20 1.48 21.69
N HIS A 555 -34.30 1.24 22.65
CA HIS A 555 -32.96 1.81 22.59
C HIS A 555 -32.07 0.99 21.65
N LYS A 556 -31.12 1.66 21.00
CA LYS A 556 -30.25 1.06 19.98
C LYS A 556 -29.06 0.30 20.55
N ASN A 557 -28.68 0.59 21.79
CA ASN A 557 -27.44 0.08 22.40
C ASN A 557 -27.68 -0.52 23.78
N THR A 558 -26.91 -1.53 24.13
CA THR A 558 -26.86 -2.16 25.45
C THR A 558 -25.48 -2.02 26.06
N TYR A 559 -25.37 -2.26 27.37
CA TYR A 559 -24.09 -2.24 28.10
C TYR A 559 -23.72 -3.66 28.58
N ILE A 560 -22.51 -4.11 28.31
CA ILE A 560 -21.91 -5.32 28.89
C ILE A 560 -21.01 -4.91 30.04
N GLN A 561 -21.27 -5.47 31.22
CA GLN A 561 -20.52 -5.19 32.44
C GLN A 561 -19.38 -6.20 32.63
N GLU A 562 -19.60 -7.45 32.26
CA GLU A 562 -18.63 -8.52 32.44
C GLU A 562 -18.62 -9.44 31.22
N ILE A 563 -17.43 -9.88 30.84
CA ILE A 563 -17.20 -10.88 29.79
C ILE A 563 -16.69 -12.15 30.47
N THR A 564 -17.43 -13.25 30.34
CA THR A 564 -17.09 -14.53 30.98
C THR A 564 -16.42 -15.48 29.98
N LYS A 565 -15.39 -16.19 30.42
CA LYS A 565 -14.74 -17.26 29.64
C LYS A 565 -15.46 -18.58 29.90
N VAL A 566 -15.93 -19.24 28.85
CA VAL A 566 -16.72 -20.49 28.93
C VAL A 566 -15.99 -21.59 28.16
N LYS A 567 -15.89 -22.78 28.73
CA LYS A 567 -15.43 -23.97 27.98
C LYS A 567 -16.53 -24.40 27.00
N TYR A 568 -16.17 -24.53 25.73
CA TYR A 568 -17.07 -24.88 24.64
C TYR A 568 -16.50 -26.07 23.87
N ASP A 569 -17.39 -26.98 23.46
CA ASP A 569 -17.11 -28.09 22.55
C ASP A 569 -18.30 -28.18 21.58
N GLY A 570 -18.12 -27.69 20.37
CA GLY A 570 -19.19 -27.57 19.37
C GLY A 570 -18.73 -26.87 18.10
N VAL A 571 -19.64 -26.66 17.15
CA VAL A 571 -19.30 -25.94 15.90
C VAL A 571 -19.21 -24.43 16.17
N ILE A 572 -18.24 -23.75 15.58
CA ILE A 572 -18.17 -22.30 15.47
C ILE A 572 -18.26 -21.91 14.01
N TRP A 573 -18.92 -20.81 13.68
CA TRP A 573 -19.11 -20.43 12.29
C TRP A 573 -19.18 -18.91 12.10
N CYS A 574 -18.87 -18.44 10.90
CA CYS A 574 -18.95 -17.02 10.56
C CYS A 574 -19.03 -16.84 9.03
N PRO A 575 -20.02 -16.08 8.51
CA PRO A 575 -20.03 -15.66 7.11
C PRO A 575 -19.25 -14.37 6.90
N HIS A 576 -18.48 -14.29 5.83
CA HIS A 576 -17.81 -13.08 5.39
C HIS A 576 -18.76 -12.17 4.60
N THR A 577 -18.71 -10.87 4.88
CA THR A 577 -19.48 -9.79 4.26
C THR A 577 -18.59 -8.57 4.09
N LYS A 578 -18.85 -7.77 3.06
CA LYS A 578 -18.06 -6.60 2.67
C LYS A 578 -17.90 -5.54 3.78
N ASN A 579 -18.92 -5.35 4.63
CA ASN A 579 -18.83 -4.40 5.76
C ASN A 579 -18.33 -5.05 7.06
N GLU A 580 -17.92 -6.31 6.98
CA GLU A 580 -17.38 -7.10 8.07
C GLU A 580 -18.31 -7.26 9.27
N THR A 581 -19.64 -7.14 9.11
CA THR A 581 -20.59 -7.34 10.21
C THR A 581 -21.75 -8.27 9.86
N ILE A 582 -22.37 -8.82 10.90
CA ILE A 582 -23.56 -9.68 10.83
C ILE A 582 -24.58 -9.28 11.90
N ILE A 583 -25.87 -9.43 11.58
CA ILE A 583 -26.96 -9.39 12.56
C ILE A 583 -27.33 -10.82 12.94
N ALA A 584 -27.12 -11.13 14.21
CA ALA A 584 -27.28 -12.46 14.75
C ALA A 584 -28.23 -12.49 15.95
N LYS A 585 -28.69 -13.68 16.32
CA LYS A 585 -29.37 -13.90 17.59
C LYS A 585 -28.92 -15.21 18.23
N ARG A 586 -28.95 -15.24 19.55
CA ARG A 586 -28.72 -16.44 20.37
C ARG A 586 -29.61 -16.37 21.60
N ASN A 587 -30.17 -17.49 22.03
CA ASN A 587 -31.08 -17.57 23.19
C ASN A 587 -32.23 -16.54 23.16
N GLY A 588 -32.77 -16.27 21.96
CA GLY A 588 -33.88 -15.34 21.76
C GLY A 588 -33.51 -13.85 21.86
N LYS A 589 -32.22 -13.50 21.87
CA LYS A 589 -31.70 -12.13 21.98
C LYS A 589 -30.91 -11.76 20.73
N VAL A 590 -31.20 -10.61 20.14
CA VAL A 590 -30.52 -10.10 18.93
C VAL A 590 -29.24 -9.33 19.30
N PHE A 591 -28.22 -9.44 18.46
CA PHE A 591 -26.95 -8.73 18.59
C PHE A 591 -26.27 -8.52 17.24
N ILE A 592 -25.21 -7.70 17.23
CA ILE A 592 -24.44 -7.32 16.06
C ILE A 592 -22.95 -7.60 16.33
N THR A 593 -22.23 -8.21 15.39
CA THR A 593 -20.80 -8.54 15.53
C THR A 593 -20.04 -8.60 14.19
N GLY A 594 -18.70 -8.78 14.15
CA GLY A 594 -17.91 -8.73 12.90
C GLY A 594 -16.94 -9.88 12.51
N ASN A 595 -16.17 -9.67 11.42
CA ASN A 595 -15.40 -10.68 10.63
C ASN A 595 -13.85 -10.63 10.83
N THR A 596 -12.96 -11.12 9.92
CA THR A 596 -11.46 -11.27 10.11
C THR A 596 -10.60 -10.94 8.83
N PRO A 597 -9.34 -10.38 8.91
CA PRO A 597 -8.43 -10.02 7.77
C PRO A 597 -7.41 -11.12 7.29
N PHE A 598 -6.55 -10.85 6.26
CA PHE A 598 -5.91 -11.89 5.40
C PHE A 598 -4.43 -11.85 4.89
N THR A 599 -3.87 -12.99 4.38
CA THR A 599 -2.45 -13.27 3.98
C THR A 599 -2.27 -14.13 2.67
N ASN A 600 -1.16 -14.01 1.89
CA ASN A 600 -0.93 -14.70 0.58
C ASN A 600 0.49 -15.34 0.43
N ILE A 601 0.67 -16.39 -0.38
CA ILE A 601 1.96 -16.97 -0.84
C ILE A 601 1.94 -17.29 -2.36
N THR A 602 3.09 -17.17 -3.03
CA THR A 602 3.24 -17.53 -4.46
C THR A 602 4.01 -18.85 -4.62
N MET A 603 3.56 -19.71 -5.55
CA MET A 603 4.07 -21.04 -5.85
C MET A 603 4.50 -21.12 -7.33
N ASP A 604 5.71 -21.61 -7.60
CA ASP A 604 6.30 -21.62 -8.95
C ASP A 604 6.09 -22.93 -9.71
N LEU A 605 5.86 -24.05 -9.02
CA LEU A 605 5.77 -25.43 -9.54
C LEU A 605 7.05 -25.98 -10.17
N VAL A 606 7.79 -25.18 -10.91
CA VAL A 606 9.08 -25.51 -11.53
C VAL A 606 10.04 -24.34 -11.32
N PRO A 607 11.29 -24.59 -10.91
CA PRO A 607 12.30 -23.53 -10.86
C PRO A 607 12.51 -22.97 -12.26
N SER A 608 12.31 -21.67 -12.45
CA SER A 608 12.48 -21.00 -13.73
C SER A 608 13.53 -19.89 -13.67
N GLY A 609 13.94 -19.42 -14.84
CA GLY A 609 14.74 -18.20 -14.95
C GLY A 609 16.14 -18.27 -14.35
N GLN A 610 16.58 -17.17 -13.74
CA GLN A 610 17.86 -17.10 -13.02
C GLN A 610 17.81 -17.83 -11.67
N LEU A 611 16.67 -17.83 -10.99
CA LEU A 611 16.49 -18.51 -9.70
C LEU A 611 16.85 -20.00 -9.82
N ALA A 612 16.43 -20.66 -10.90
CA ALA A 612 16.76 -22.05 -11.18
C ALA A 612 18.27 -22.35 -11.19
N LYS A 613 19.12 -21.37 -11.55
CA LYS A 613 20.58 -21.53 -11.67
C LYS A 613 21.35 -21.19 -10.39
N GLN A 614 20.69 -20.56 -9.42
CA GLN A 614 21.30 -20.15 -8.14
C GLN A 614 21.51 -21.35 -7.21
N GLY A 615 22.54 -21.25 -6.37
CA GLY A 615 22.79 -22.22 -5.29
C GLY A 615 21.71 -22.16 -4.21
N VAL A 616 21.35 -23.31 -3.67
CA VAL A 616 20.31 -23.41 -2.62
C VAL A 616 20.81 -22.88 -1.28
N ILE A 617 19.91 -22.40 -0.43
CA ILE A 617 20.28 -21.76 0.85
C ILE A 617 19.83 -22.65 2.01
N ILE A 618 20.79 -23.05 2.85
CA ILE A 618 20.54 -23.86 4.06
C ILE A 618 21.33 -23.25 5.22
N GLY A 619 20.66 -22.92 6.32
CA GLY A 619 21.32 -22.41 7.52
C GLY A 619 22.08 -21.10 7.30
N GLY A 620 21.59 -20.24 6.39
CA GLY A 620 22.22 -18.99 6.02
C GLY A 620 23.37 -19.11 5.02
N LYS A 621 23.63 -20.31 4.48
CA LYS A 621 24.76 -20.56 3.57
C LYS A 621 24.29 -21.10 2.22
N ILE A 622 24.85 -20.51 1.17
CA ILE A 622 24.69 -20.99 -0.21
C ILE A 622 25.43 -22.32 -0.38
N GLN A 623 24.76 -23.30 -0.97
CA GLN A 623 25.28 -24.63 -1.26
C GLN A 623 25.63 -24.79 -2.74
N LYS A 624 26.26 -25.91 -3.10
CA LYS A 624 26.74 -26.17 -4.47
C LYS A 624 25.60 -26.56 -5.42
N GLU A 625 24.59 -27.22 -4.88
CA GLU A 625 23.40 -27.69 -5.55
C GLU A 625 22.52 -26.50 -5.95
N LYS A 626 21.88 -26.57 -7.12
CA LYS A 626 21.11 -25.44 -7.69
C LYS A 626 19.61 -25.69 -7.56
N TYR A 627 18.78 -24.65 -7.49
CA TYR A 627 17.33 -24.82 -7.32
C TYR A 627 16.68 -25.69 -8.40
N LYS A 628 17.16 -25.65 -9.66
CA LYS A 628 16.70 -26.53 -10.76
C LYS A 628 16.80 -28.02 -10.43
N ASP A 629 17.67 -28.42 -9.50
CA ASP A 629 17.91 -29.81 -9.15
C ASP A 629 16.86 -30.36 -8.17
N PHE A 630 15.89 -29.55 -7.71
CA PHE A 630 14.93 -29.87 -6.63
C PHE A 630 13.46 -29.95 -7.08
N GLU A 631 13.20 -30.16 -8.37
CA GLU A 631 11.84 -30.28 -8.92
C GLU A 631 11.03 -31.41 -8.26
N LYS A 632 11.69 -32.51 -7.87
CA LYS A 632 11.06 -33.64 -7.17
C LYS A 632 10.55 -33.22 -5.78
N GLU A 633 11.33 -32.46 -5.03
CA GLU A 633 10.99 -31.95 -3.71
C GLU A 633 9.94 -30.85 -3.79
N MET A 634 9.98 -29.99 -4.83
CA MET A 634 8.91 -29.03 -5.10
C MET A 634 7.58 -29.72 -5.39
N ALA A 635 7.58 -30.76 -6.22
CA ALA A 635 6.38 -31.56 -6.47
C ALA A 635 5.87 -32.23 -5.19
N MET A 636 6.78 -32.69 -4.33
CA MET A 636 6.45 -33.25 -3.01
C MET A 636 5.78 -32.23 -2.09
N LEU A 637 6.33 -31.01 -2.03
CA LEU A 637 5.82 -29.90 -1.24
C LEU A 637 4.45 -29.43 -1.76
N ASN A 638 4.32 -29.21 -3.06
CA ASN A 638 3.08 -28.81 -3.71
C ASN A 638 1.97 -29.85 -3.51
N LYS A 639 2.29 -31.14 -3.68
CA LYS A 639 1.35 -32.23 -3.41
C LYS A 639 0.89 -32.22 -1.95
N ALA A 640 1.83 -32.12 -1.00
CA ALA A 640 1.51 -32.04 0.42
C ALA A 640 0.62 -30.83 0.74
N PHE A 641 0.99 -29.65 0.24
CA PHE A 641 0.23 -28.41 0.42
C PHE A 641 -1.20 -28.55 -0.12
N CYS A 642 -1.36 -28.99 -1.37
CA CYS A 642 -2.67 -29.18 -2.00
C CYS A 642 -3.50 -30.24 -1.27
N GLU A 643 -2.90 -31.36 -0.87
CA GLU A 643 -3.61 -32.39 -0.09
C GLU A 643 -4.12 -31.84 1.24
N ILE A 644 -3.34 -31.04 1.97
CA ILE A 644 -3.76 -30.48 3.27
C ILE A 644 -4.81 -29.37 3.07
N MET A 645 -4.65 -28.52 2.05
CA MET A 645 -5.67 -27.53 1.68
C MET A 645 -6.98 -28.21 1.27
N MET A 646 -6.88 -29.37 0.59
CA MET A 646 -8.03 -30.19 0.19
C MET A 646 -8.65 -30.97 1.36
N GLU A 647 -7.84 -31.44 2.31
CA GLU A 647 -8.27 -32.02 3.58
C GLU A 647 -9.04 -30.97 4.38
N GLY A 648 -8.57 -29.72 4.34
CA GLY A 648 -9.16 -28.63 5.08
C GLY A 648 -8.88 -28.72 6.57
N ASP A 649 -9.60 -27.92 7.34
CA ASP A 649 -9.54 -27.94 8.79
C ASP A 649 -10.16 -29.24 9.36
N ALA A 650 -10.22 -29.36 10.69
CA ALA A 650 -10.80 -30.53 11.37
C ALA A 650 -12.26 -30.87 10.97
N GLN A 651 -12.97 -29.99 10.26
CA GLN A 651 -14.31 -30.25 9.72
C GLN A 651 -14.35 -30.24 8.17
N GLY A 652 -13.21 -30.32 7.50
CA GLY A 652 -13.13 -30.40 6.04
C GLY A 652 -13.33 -29.08 5.31
N ARG A 653 -13.28 -27.93 6.01
CA ARG A 653 -13.36 -26.62 5.36
C ARG A 653 -12.02 -26.15 4.86
N LEU A 654 -12.06 -25.38 3.79
CA LEU A 654 -10.89 -24.71 3.24
C LEU A 654 -10.16 -23.87 4.31
N PHE A 655 -8.85 -24.04 4.39
CA PHE A 655 -7.96 -23.09 5.05
C PHE A 655 -7.98 -21.76 4.31
N SER A 656 -8.35 -20.68 5.00
CA SER A 656 -8.46 -19.37 4.37
C SER A 656 -7.09 -18.77 4.06
N TRP A 657 -6.05 -19.13 4.82
CA TRP A 657 -4.71 -18.55 4.71
C TRP A 657 -3.59 -19.59 4.60
N PRO A 658 -2.43 -19.21 4.06
CA PRO A 658 -2.29 -18.14 3.08
C PRO A 658 -3.07 -18.50 1.80
N ILE A 659 -3.55 -17.50 1.05
CA ILE A 659 -4.05 -17.76 -0.31
C ILE A 659 -2.86 -18.20 -1.15
N PRO A 660 -2.91 -19.37 -1.81
CA PRO A 660 -1.89 -19.74 -2.80
C PRO A 660 -2.14 -19.02 -4.14
N THR A 661 -1.06 -18.53 -4.75
CA THR A 661 -1.05 -17.98 -6.11
C THR A 661 -0.06 -18.79 -6.97
N TYR A 662 -0.50 -19.33 -8.11
CA TYR A 662 0.35 -20.10 -9.02
C TYR A 662 0.63 -19.33 -10.30
N ASN A 663 1.88 -19.35 -10.76
CA ASN A 663 2.30 -18.68 -11.99
C ASN A 663 1.97 -19.55 -13.20
N ILE A 664 1.27 -19.00 -14.19
CA ILE A 664 1.01 -19.65 -15.49
C ILE A 664 1.81 -18.91 -16.57
N THR A 665 2.80 -19.58 -17.15
CA THR A 665 3.67 -19.07 -18.21
C THR A 665 3.29 -19.64 -19.59
N LYS A 666 3.92 -19.14 -20.66
CA LYS A 666 3.64 -19.60 -22.04
C LYS A 666 4.03 -21.07 -22.28
N ASP A 667 5.01 -21.54 -21.52
CA ASP A 667 5.57 -22.89 -21.52
C ASP A 667 4.95 -23.78 -20.43
N PHE A 668 3.84 -23.34 -19.81
CA PHE A 668 3.17 -24.10 -18.76
C PHE A 668 2.66 -25.46 -19.29
N ASP A 669 3.10 -26.54 -18.66
CA ASP A 669 2.73 -27.91 -19.03
C ASP A 669 1.36 -28.29 -18.44
N TRP A 670 0.31 -28.03 -19.22
CA TRP A 670 -1.09 -28.26 -18.80
C TRP A 670 -1.40 -29.72 -18.47
N ASP A 671 -0.72 -30.66 -19.14
CA ASP A 671 -0.97 -32.10 -19.03
C ASP A 671 -0.07 -32.78 -17.99
N ASN A 672 0.72 -32.01 -17.24
CA ASN A 672 1.64 -32.56 -16.26
C ASN A 672 0.87 -33.29 -15.13
N PRO A 673 1.10 -34.59 -14.92
CA PRO A 673 0.39 -35.35 -13.89
C PRO A 673 0.71 -34.85 -12.47
N LYS A 674 1.83 -34.15 -12.26
CA LYS A 674 2.20 -33.55 -10.96
C LYS A 674 1.29 -32.40 -10.56
N TYR A 675 0.61 -31.74 -11.51
CA TYR A 675 -0.27 -30.59 -11.25
C TYR A 675 -1.71 -31.00 -10.96
N LYS A 676 -2.02 -32.31 -11.08
CA LYS A 676 -3.35 -32.85 -10.76
C LYS A 676 -3.89 -32.38 -9.38
N PRO A 677 -3.11 -32.36 -8.29
CA PRO A 677 -3.59 -31.85 -7.00
C PRO A 677 -3.97 -30.37 -7.02
N VAL A 678 -3.29 -29.54 -7.82
CA VAL A 678 -3.61 -28.11 -7.99
C VAL A 678 -4.97 -27.96 -8.68
N TRP A 679 -5.22 -28.76 -9.72
CA TRP A 679 -6.50 -28.77 -10.45
C TRP A 679 -7.64 -29.32 -9.60
N GLU A 680 -7.40 -30.38 -8.83
CA GLU A 680 -8.37 -30.94 -7.88
C GLU A 680 -8.73 -29.92 -6.79
N MET A 681 -7.75 -29.22 -6.24
CA MET A 681 -7.96 -28.13 -5.28
C MET A 681 -8.78 -26.98 -5.90
N THR A 682 -8.46 -26.60 -7.14
CA THR A 682 -9.18 -25.59 -7.93
C THR A 682 -10.63 -25.97 -8.14
N ALA A 683 -10.88 -27.19 -8.62
CA ALA A 683 -12.22 -27.71 -8.87
C ALA A 683 -13.04 -27.82 -7.58
N LYS A 684 -12.39 -28.17 -6.46
CA LYS A 684 -13.07 -28.37 -5.18
C LYS A 684 -13.43 -27.05 -4.46
N TYR A 685 -12.55 -26.04 -4.51
CA TYR A 685 -12.68 -24.84 -3.67
C TYR A 685 -12.56 -23.49 -4.40
N GLY A 686 -12.32 -23.46 -5.72
CA GLY A 686 -12.14 -22.21 -6.46
C GLY A 686 -10.84 -21.46 -6.12
N ILE A 687 -9.88 -22.16 -5.50
CA ILE A 687 -8.53 -21.69 -5.20
C ILE A 687 -7.52 -22.67 -5.80
N PRO A 688 -6.36 -22.24 -6.28
CA PRO A 688 -5.62 -21.02 -5.98
C PRO A 688 -5.97 -19.83 -6.91
N TYR A 689 -5.34 -18.68 -6.67
CA TYR A 689 -5.21 -17.65 -7.71
C TYR A 689 -4.20 -18.08 -8.76
N PHE A 690 -4.37 -17.56 -9.98
CA PHE A 690 -3.43 -17.78 -11.09
C PHE A 690 -2.90 -16.46 -11.60
N SER A 691 -1.59 -16.27 -11.52
CA SER A 691 -0.89 -15.16 -12.16
C SER A 691 -0.68 -15.50 -13.64
N ASN A 692 -1.44 -14.85 -14.52
CA ASN A 692 -1.41 -15.12 -15.95
C ASN A 692 -0.28 -14.34 -16.65
N PHE A 693 0.80 -15.04 -17.01
CA PHE A 693 1.90 -14.51 -17.81
C PHE A 693 1.79 -14.85 -19.31
N ILE A 694 0.78 -15.61 -19.73
CA ILE A 694 0.61 -16.01 -21.15
C ILE A 694 0.33 -14.78 -22.02
N ASN A 695 -0.58 -13.91 -21.57
CA ASN A 695 -0.98 -12.69 -22.28
C ASN A 695 -0.27 -11.44 -21.76
N SER A 696 0.78 -11.62 -20.94
CA SER A 696 1.56 -10.54 -20.35
C SER A 696 2.90 -10.37 -21.05
N ASP A 697 3.41 -9.14 -21.08
CA ASP A 697 4.81 -8.85 -21.43
C ASP A 697 5.77 -9.05 -20.24
N MET A 698 5.23 -9.36 -19.05
CA MET A 698 6.00 -9.64 -17.84
C MET A 698 6.51 -11.08 -17.82
N ASN A 699 7.67 -11.28 -17.20
CA ASN A 699 8.25 -12.57 -16.82
C ASN A 699 8.26 -12.68 -15.28
N PRO A 700 8.06 -13.86 -14.68
CA PRO A 700 8.22 -14.07 -13.23
C PRO A 700 9.51 -13.49 -12.61
N ASP A 701 10.61 -13.38 -13.38
CA ASP A 701 11.89 -12.79 -12.95
C ASP A 701 11.86 -11.24 -12.80
N ASP A 702 10.77 -10.56 -13.17
CA ASP A 702 10.71 -9.09 -13.32
C ASP A 702 10.66 -8.30 -12.01
N ALA A 703 10.19 -8.93 -10.92
CA ALA A 703 9.96 -8.30 -9.62
C ALA A 703 11.25 -7.88 -8.87
N ARG A 704 12.43 -8.09 -9.45
CA ARG A 704 13.75 -7.92 -8.79
C ARG A 704 14.56 -6.73 -9.32
N SER A 705 13.89 -5.68 -9.79
CA SER A 705 14.53 -4.69 -10.66
C SER A 705 14.77 -3.33 -9.98
N MET A 706 16.02 -2.87 -9.99
CA MET A 706 16.53 -1.66 -9.30
C MET A 706 17.44 -0.87 -10.23
N CYS A 707 17.63 0.43 -9.99
CA CYS A 707 18.24 1.34 -10.98
C CYS A 707 19.47 2.10 -10.48
N LEU A 708 20.30 2.51 -11.43
CA LEU A 708 21.49 3.37 -11.28
C LEU A 708 21.12 4.82 -11.66
N HIS A 709 21.88 5.82 -11.19
CA HIS A 709 21.70 7.21 -11.63
C HIS A 709 22.01 7.35 -13.14
N PRO A 710 21.28 8.17 -13.93
CA PRO A 710 21.46 8.26 -15.39
C PRO A 710 22.86 8.64 -15.86
N GLU A 711 23.60 9.36 -15.03
CA GLU A 711 24.98 9.78 -15.28
C GLU A 711 26.03 8.74 -14.87
N GLU A 712 25.63 7.58 -14.35
CA GLU A 712 26.57 6.49 -14.10
C GLU A 712 27.07 5.90 -15.43
N GLU A 713 28.36 5.62 -15.48
CA GLU A 713 28.99 5.08 -16.67
C GLU A 713 28.88 3.57 -16.75
N ILE A 714 28.64 3.05 -17.96
CA ILE A 714 28.60 1.63 -18.23
C ILE A 714 29.46 1.28 -19.44
N ILE A 715 30.18 0.16 -19.32
CA ILE A 715 30.80 -0.52 -20.46
C ILE A 715 29.82 -1.54 -21.01
N TYR A 716 29.54 -1.42 -22.31
CA TYR A 716 28.69 -2.35 -23.03
C TYR A 716 29.33 -2.76 -24.36
N LYS A 717 28.79 -3.81 -24.97
CA LYS A 717 29.22 -4.34 -26.26
C LYS A 717 28.06 -4.24 -27.23
N GLU A 718 28.31 -3.63 -28.37
CA GLU A 718 27.35 -3.49 -29.47
C GLU A 718 28.01 -3.95 -30.76
N GLY A 719 27.37 -4.88 -31.47
CA GLY A 719 27.89 -5.38 -32.76
C GLY A 719 29.28 -6.01 -32.68
N GLY A 720 29.71 -6.45 -31.50
CA GLY A 720 31.06 -6.99 -31.29
C GLY A 720 32.09 -5.99 -30.76
N ASN A 721 31.76 -4.70 -30.72
CA ASN A 721 32.66 -3.64 -30.25
C ASN A 721 32.28 -3.17 -28.84
N ILE A 722 33.29 -3.00 -28.01
CA ILE A 722 33.22 -2.43 -26.67
C ILE A 722 33.02 -0.92 -26.81
N LYS A 723 31.99 -0.41 -26.15
CA LYS A 723 31.61 0.99 -26.10
C LYS A 723 31.36 1.40 -24.66
N ARG A 724 31.32 2.70 -24.44
CA ARG A 724 31.08 3.32 -23.15
C ARG A 724 30.05 4.42 -23.33
N ALA A 725 29.16 4.54 -22.36
CA ALA A 725 28.14 5.57 -22.35
C ALA A 725 27.69 5.80 -20.91
N ASN A 726 27.09 6.96 -20.68
CA ASN A 726 26.25 7.17 -19.52
C ASN A 726 25.02 6.27 -19.68
N ILE A 727 24.57 5.66 -18.60
CA ILE A 727 23.47 4.68 -18.66
C ILE A 727 22.19 5.31 -19.22
N GLY A 728 21.92 6.59 -18.92
CA GLY A 728 20.80 7.33 -19.51
C GLY A 728 20.88 7.41 -21.03
N ASN A 729 22.05 7.74 -21.57
CA ASN A 729 22.27 7.80 -23.02
C ASN A 729 22.18 6.42 -23.68
N LEU A 730 22.71 5.38 -23.04
CA LEU A 730 22.54 4.00 -23.51
C LEU A 730 21.05 3.65 -23.66
N VAL A 731 20.24 3.97 -22.65
CA VAL A 731 18.81 3.64 -22.68
C VAL A 731 18.08 4.43 -23.77
N GLU A 732 18.28 5.75 -23.85
CA GLU A 732 17.58 6.61 -24.82
C GLU A 732 17.93 6.27 -26.28
N ASN A 733 19.18 5.90 -26.55
CA ASN A 733 19.62 5.56 -27.91
C ASN A 733 19.08 4.21 -28.39
N HIS A 734 18.81 3.27 -27.48
CA HIS A 734 18.54 1.87 -27.81
C HIS A 734 17.12 1.39 -27.46
N ARG A 735 16.28 2.25 -26.87
CA ARG A 735 14.88 1.90 -26.56
C ARG A 735 13.99 1.80 -27.80
N SER A 736 13.07 0.84 -27.78
CA SER A 736 12.13 0.54 -28.88
C SER A 736 10.88 1.42 -28.92
N GLY A 737 10.62 2.21 -27.88
CA GLY A 737 9.40 3.01 -27.77
C GLY A 737 9.31 3.76 -26.44
N GLU A 738 8.10 4.12 -26.03
CA GLU A 738 7.83 4.72 -24.72
C GLU A 738 7.92 3.68 -23.60
N TYR A 739 8.18 4.15 -22.39
CA TYR A 739 8.14 3.31 -21.19
C TYR A 739 6.69 2.90 -20.89
N ASN A 740 6.50 1.65 -20.47
CA ASN A 740 5.19 1.22 -19.97
C ASN A 740 4.90 1.82 -18.58
N LYS A 741 3.71 1.53 -18.03
CA LYS A 741 3.28 2.05 -16.72
C LYS A 741 4.22 1.67 -15.56
N ASP A 742 4.97 0.58 -15.72
CA ASP A 742 5.90 0.06 -14.73
C ASP A 742 7.35 0.50 -14.98
N GLY A 743 7.58 1.40 -15.95
CA GLY A 743 8.88 1.98 -16.24
C GLY A 743 9.78 1.14 -17.16
N TRP A 744 9.27 0.05 -17.75
CA TRP A 744 10.03 -0.82 -18.65
C TRP A 744 9.92 -0.42 -20.11
N VAL A 745 11.01 -0.63 -20.85
CA VAL A 745 11.03 -0.54 -22.31
C VAL A 745 11.94 -1.62 -22.92
N LYS A 746 11.48 -2.25 -24.00
CA LYS A 746 12.27 -3.25 -24.74
C LYS A 746 13.36 -2.57 -25.58
N ILE A 747 14.43 -3.30 -25.88
CA ILE A 747 15.47 -2.86 -26.83
C ILE A 747 14.91 -2.86 -28.26
N ARG A 748 15.37 -1.96 -29.13
CA ARG A 748 15.01 -1.95 -30.56
C ARG A 748 15.23 -3.32 -31.21
N LYS A 749 14.28 -3.75 -32.05
CA LYS A 749 14.37 -5.03 -32.79
C LYS A 749 15.68 -5.04 -33.59
N ASN A 750 16.44 -6.14 -33.45
CA ASN A 750 17.73 -6.46 -34.10
C ASN A 750 19.01 -5.96 -33.41
N GLU A 751 18.92 -5.21 -32.31
CA GLU A 751 20.13 -4.83 -31.57
C GLU A 751 20.60 -5.96 -30.63
N LYS A 752 21.92 -6.22 -30.62
CA LYS A 752 22.56 -7.20 -29.75
C LYS A 752 23.49 -6.46 -28.78
N LEU A 753 22.92 -5.99 -27.69
CA LEU A 753 23.64 -5.31 -26.62
C LEU A 753 24.05 -6.30 -25.52
N LYS A 754 25.28 -6.16 -25.01
CA LYS A 754 25.75 -6.91 -23.82
C LYS A 754 26.41 -5.97 -22.82
N ALA A 755 26.21 -6.17 -21.53
CA ALA A 755 26.94 -5.47 -20.47
C ALA A 755 28.09 -6.35 -19.94
N LEU A 756 29.17 -5.74 -19.45
CA LEU A 756 30.21 -6.46 -18.73
C LEU A 756 29.72 -6.72 -17.30
N SER A 757 29.56 -7.99 -16.92
CA SER A 757 29.00 -8.39 -15.62
C SER A 757 29.97 -9.29 -14.87
N LEU A 758 29.88 -9.31 -13.54
CA LEU A 758 30.58 -10.27 -12.69
C LEU A 758 29.73 -11.52 -12.53
N ASN A 759 30.28 -12.68 -12.87
CA ASN A 759 29.69 -13.96 -12.54
C ASN A 759 30.02 -14.30 -11.08
N LEU A 760 29.02 -14.27 -10.21
CA LEU A 760 29.20 -14.44 -8.76
C LEU A 760 29.72 -15.84 -8.35
N GLU A 761 29.45 -16.87 -9.15
CA GLU A 761 29.94 -18.23 -8.87
C GLU A 761 31.43 -18.38 -9.16
N SER A 762 31.89 -17.83 -10.30
CA SER A 762 33.28 -17.97 -10.75
C SER A 762 34.19 -16.82 -10.31
N GLY A 763 33.61 -15.69 -9.88
CA GLY A 763 34.34 -14.45 -9.61
C GLY A 763 34.97 -13.81 -10.85
N LYS A 764 34.55 -14.22 -12.06
CA LYS A 764 35.09 -13.75 -13.35
C LYS A 764 34.10 -12.86 -14.07
N THR A 765 34.61 -11.96 -14.90
CA THR A 765 33.79 -11.10 -15.75
C THR A 765 33.32 -11.84 -17.01
N GLU A 766 32.10 -11.55 -17.45
CA GLU A 766 31.50 -12.07 -18.68
C GLU A 766 30.60 -11.05 -19.38
N TRP A 767 30.39 -11.22 -20.69
CA TRP A 767 29.49 -10.38 -21.48
C TRP A 767 28.07 -10.93 -21.48
N THR A 768 27.17 -10.27 -20.75
CA THR A 768 25.79 -10.71 -20.55
C THR A 768 24.82 -9.93 -21.43
N PRO A 769 23.87 -10.57 -22.14
CA PRO A 769 22.88 -9.85 -22.95
C PRO A 769 22.04 -8.88 -22.13
N ILE A 770 21.88 -7.66 -22.64
CA ILE A 770 20.86 -6.72 -22.15
C ILE A 770 19.57 -7.07 -22.89
N THR A 771 18.45 -7.21 -22.18
CA THR A 771 17.16 -7.63 -22.76
C THR A 771 16.12 -6.51 -22.82
N ARG A 772 16.17 -5.58 -21.85
CA ARG A 772 15.27 -4.45 -21.69
C ARG A 772 15.87 -3.43 -20.73
N PHE A 773 15.28 -2.24 -20.67
CA PHE A 773 15.68 -1.16 -19.78
C PHE A 773 14.56 -0.80 -18.81
N LEU A 774 14.91 -0.49 -17.57
CA LEU A 774 14.01 0.01 -16.53
C LEU A 774 14.35 1.46 -16.22
N ARG A 775 13.32 2.28 -16.05
CA ARG A 775 13.41 3.63 -15.52
C ARG A 775 12.45 3.77 -14.34
N ILE A 776 13.00 4.08 -13.17
CA ILE A 776 12.23 4.39 -11.96
C ILE A 776 12.54 5.81 -11.50
N LYS A 777 11.62 6.40 -10.74
CA LYS A 777 11.84 7.63 -9.99
C LYS A 777 11.85 7.24 -8.52
N ASP A 778 12.97 7.50 -7.84
CA ASP A 778 13.13 7.27 -6.40
C ASP A 778 13.34 8.62 -5.71
N ASP A 779 12.85 8.74 -4.48
CA ASP A 779 12.91 9.96 -3.68
C ASP A 779 14.23 10.08 -2.91
N GLU A 780 14.98 8.98 -2.81
CA GLU A 780 16.25 8.89 -2.10
C GLU A 780 17.36 8.35 -3.02
N LEU A 781 18.39 9.18 -3.21
CA LEU A 781 19.62 8.83 -3.93
C LEU A 781 20.70 8.52 -2.90
N VAL A 782 21.21 7.29 -2.91
CA VAL A 782 22.35 6.87 -2.09
C VAL A 782 23.61 6.99 -2.92
N THR A 783 24.55 7.79 -2.42
CA THR A 783 25.91 7.92 -2.95
C THR A 783 26.85 7.09 -2.08
N LEU A 784 27.42 6.02 -2.63
CA LEU A 784 28.42 5.21 -1.94
C LEU A 784 29.81 5.65 -2.42
N THR A 785 30.60 6.19 -1.50
CA THR A 785 31.98 6.59 -1.75
C THR A 785 32.92 5.62 -1.05
N LEU A 786 33.76 4.93 -1.82
CA LEU A 786 34.79 4.03 -1.31
C LEU A 786 35.98 4.81 -0.76
N GLU A 787 36.78 4.18 0.12
CA GLU A 787 38.00 4.77 0.68
C GLU A 787 39.01 5.21 -0.40
N ASP A 788 39.05 4.44 -1.49
CA ASP A 788 39.89 4.74 -2.63
C ASP A 788 39.39 5.95 -3.45
N GLY A 789 38.18 6.44 -3.20
CA GLY A 789 37.57 7.61 -3.83
C GLY A 789 36.61 7.28 -4.97
N LYS A 790 36.39 6.00 -5.30
CA LYS A 790 35.34 5.62 -6.26
C LYS A 790 33.97 5.93 -5.69
N GLU A 791 33.09 6.39 -6.54
CA GLU A 791 31.72 6.75 -6.19
C GLU A 791 30.74 6.01 -7.09
N ILE A 792 29.62 5.57 -6.53
CA ILE A 792 28.46 5.10 -7.29
C ILE A 792 27.19 5.71 -6.71
N ARG A 793 26.30 6.20 -7.57
CA ARG A 793 25.01 6.78 -7.18
C ARG A 793 23.87 5.88 -7.62
N VAL A 794 23.06 5.45 -6.67
CA VAL A 794 22.03 4.43 -6.86
C VAL A 794 20.76 4.77 -6.11
N SER A 795 19.64 4.15 -6.51
CA SER A 795 18.39 4.20 -5.72
C SER A 795 18.60 3.58 -4.33
N SER A 796 17.92 4.09 -3.30
CA SER A 796 18.03 3.61 -1.91
C SER A 796 17.90 2.08 -1.74
N LYS A 797 17.04 1.46 -2.55
CA LYS A 797 16.78 0.02 -2.52
C LYS A 797 17.74 -0.81 -3.37
N HIS A 798 18.64 -0.20 -4.15
CA HIS A 798 19.55 -0.90 -5.07
C HIS A 798 20.40 -1.93 -4.34
N LEU A 799 20.44 -3.17 -4.82
CA LEU A 799 21.28 -4.21 -4.21
C LEU A 799 22.75 -4.01 -4.60
N ILE A 800 23.58 -3.87 -3.59
CA ILE A 800 25.02 -3.74 -3.66
C ILE A 800 25.64 -5.05 -3.17
N PRO A 801 26.45 -5.73 -3.99
CA PRO A 801 27.18 -6.91 -3.54
C PRO A 801 28.31 -6.50 -2.59
N VAL A 802 28.22 -6.98 -1.36
CA VAL A 802 29.17 -6.75 -0.27
C VAL A 802 29.82 -8.09 0.08
N LEU A 803 31.14 -8.10 0.19
CA LEU A 803 31.91 -9.22 0.69
C LEU A 803 31.84 -9.26 2.22
N THR A 804 31.26 -10.32 2.75
CA THR A 804 31.17 -10.63 4.18
C THR A 804 32.06 -11.84 4.51
N GLU A 805 32.18 -12.15 5.79
CA GLU A 805 32.83 -13.38 6.26
C GLU A 805 32.16 -14.67 5.76
N HIS A 806 30.94 -14.58 5.21
CA HIS A 806 30.18 -15.71 4.66
C HIS A 806 30.17 -15.77 3.13
N GLY A 807 30.83 -14.83 2.45
CA GLY A 807 30.90 -14.76 0.98
C GLY A 807 30.34 -13.44 0.46
N ILE A 808 29.86 -13.44 -0.80
CA ILE A 808 29.26 -12.24 -1.40
C ILE A 808 27.77 -12.23 -1.06
N GLU A 809 27.32 -11.20 -0.35
CA GLU A 809 25.92 -10.96 0.00
C GLU A 809 25.42 -9.66 -0.63
N ASN A 810 24.13 -9.62 -0.99
CA ASN A 810 23.51 -8.40 -1.49
C ASN A 810 22.89 -7.59 -0.34
N LYS A 811 23.35 -6.37 -0.11
CA LYS A 811 22.72 -5.39 0.80
C LYS A 811 21.98 -4.33 0.00
N MET A 812 20.87 -3.78 0.50
CA MET A 812 20.32 -2.57 -0.12
C MET A 812 21.31 -1.41 0.09
N ALA A 813 21.39 -0.48 -0.86
CA ALA A 813 22.34 0.62 -0.81
C ALA A 813 22.23 1.44 0.49
N LYS A 814 21.00 1.67 0.97
CA LYS A 814 20.73 2.34 2.25
C LYS A 814 21.23 1.59 3.49
N ASP A 815 21.45 0.27 3.38
CA ASP A 815 21.87 -0.61 4.46
C ASP A 815 23.38 -0.93 4.38
N VAL A 816 24.11 -0.37 3.40
CA VAL A 816 25.56 -0.45 3.32
C VAL A 816 26.16 0.47 4.37
N ASN A 817 27.01 -0.07 5.25
CA ASN A 817 27.61 0.67 6.35
C ASN A 817 29.07 1.02 6.07
N GLU A 818 29.57 2.05 6.75
CA GLU A 818 31.01 2.33 6.80
C GLU A 818 31.75 1.06 7.29
N LYS A 819 32.72 0.58 6.50
CA LYS A 819 33.51 -0.68 6.64
C LYS A 819 32.97 -1.92 5.91
N ASP A 820 31.85 -1.83 5.21
CA ASP A 820 31.45 -2.91 4.29
C ASP A 820 32.43 -2.99 3.11
N TYR A 821 32.83 -4.21 2.74
CA TYR A 821 33.75 -4.45 1.62
C TYR A 821 32.97 -4.61 0.32
N LEU A 822 32.94 -3.56 -0.52
CA LEU A 822 32.30 -3.67 -1.82
C LEU A 822 33.21 -4.35 -2.84
N LEU A 823 32.59 -5.06 -3.79
CA LEU A 823 33.32 -5.66 -4.89
C LEU A 823 33.79 -4.57 -5.86
N ASN A 824 35.09 -4.55 -6.12
CA ASN A 824 35.69 -3.72 -7.16
C ASN A 824 36.28 -4.62 -8.26
N LEU A 825 36.29 -4.11 -9.49
CA LEU A 825 36.89 -4.81 -10.61
C LEU A 825 38.40 -4.93 -10.38
N LYS A 826 38.85 -6.16 -10.13
CA LYS A 826 40.28 -6.46 -10.05
C LYS A 826 40.91 -6.50 -11.43
N GLN A 827 40.34 -7.28 -12.35
CA GLN A 827 40.79 -7.46 -13.73
C GLN A 827 39.65 -8.05 -14.59
N THR A 828 39.73 -7.90 -15.91
CA THR A 828 38.87 -8.64 -16.86
C THR A 828 39.71 -9.50 -17.81
N ASN A 829 39.16 -10.62 -18.28
CA ASN A 829 39.75 -11.38 -19.38
C ASN A 829 38.96 -11.19 -20.70
N GLN A 830 38.02 -10.26 -20.72
CA GLN A 830 37.04 -10.07 -21.80
C GLN A 830 37.51 -9.07 -22.87
N PHE A 831 38.80 -9.10 -23.21
CA PHE A 831 39.39 -8.24 -24.24
C PHE A 831 39.17 -8.77 -25.65
N ASN A 832 39.30 -7.91 -26.64
CA ASN A 832 39.40 -8.34 -28.02
C ASN A 832 40.78 -8.96 -28.26
N THR A 833 40.86 -9.98 -29.11
CA THR A 833 42.14 -10.61 -29.47
C THR A 833 42.76 -10.02 -30.73
N LYS A 834 41.99 -9.24 -31.51
CA LYS A 834 42.44 -8.66 -32.78
C LYS A 834 42.96 -7.25 -32.59
N TYR A 835 44.10 -6.96 -33.21
CA TYR A 835 44.59 -5.59 -33.37
C TYR A 835 43.58 -4.75 -34.15
N GLN A 836 43.43 -3.51 -33.73
CA GLN A 836 42.52 -2.57 -34.35
C GLN A 836 43.25 -1.76 -35.43
N LYS A 837 42.52 -1.24 -36.42
CA LYS A 837 43.10 -0.43 -37.49
C LYS A 837 42.74 1.04 -37.27
N ILE A 838 43.75 1.90 -37.19
CA ILE A 838 43.57 3.36 -37.16
C ILE A 838 43.25 3.85 -38.57
N SER A 839 43.97 3.34 -39.57
CA SER A 839 43.74 3.62 -40.98
C SER A 839 44.04 2.38 -41.82
N LYS A 840 43.99 2.51 -43.15
CA LYS A 840 44.40 1.42 -44.05
C LYS A 840 45.85 0.99 -43.81
N ASP A 841 46.70 1.94 -43.41
CA ASP A 841 48.15 1.77 -43.33
C ASP A 841 48.66 1.68 -41.88
N ILE A 842 47.87 2.07 -40.88
CA ILE A 842 48.26 2.08 -39.47
C ILE A 842 47.42 1.08 -38.67
N VAL A 843 48.10 0.09 -38.08
CA VAL A 843 47.53 -0.87 -37.13
C VAL A 843 47.90 -0.43 -35.71
N LEU A 844 46.93 -0.44 -34.81
CA LEU A 844 47.13 -0.20 -33.38
C LEU A 844 47.68 -1.47 -32.72
N ASP A 845 48.99 -1.66 -32.82
CA ASP A 845 49.77 -2.66 -32.11
C ASP A 845 50.42 -2.06 -30.84
N GLU A 846 51.22 -2.86 -30.13
CA GLU A 846 51.90 -2.41 -28.92
C GLU A 846 52.84 -1.23 -29.19
N LYS A 847 53.55 -1.19 -30.32
CA LYS A 847 54.52 -0.11 -30.60
C LYS A 847 53.80 1.20 -30.91
N VAL A 848 52.73 1.17 -31.68
CA VAL A 848 51.90 2.35 -31.94
C VAL A 848 51.21 2.82 -30.65
N ALA A 849 50.74 1.90 -29.81
CA ALA A 849 50.17 2.23 -28.50
C ALA A 849 51.15 2.96 -27.59
N LYS A 850 52.44 2.59 -27.59
CA LYS A 850 53.50 3.32 -26.84
C LYS A 850 53.63 4.77 -27.29
N ILE A 851 53.64 5.01 -28.60
CA ILE A 851 53.69 6.36 -29.18
C ILE A 851 52.48 7.17 -28.73
N LEU A 852 51.30 6.57 -28.76
CA LEU A 852 50.05 7.21 -28.37
C LEU A 852 49.99 7.47 -26.87
N GLY A 853 50.56 6.60 -26.04
CA GLY A 853 50.72 6.83 -24.60
C GLY A 853 51.49 8.11 -24.32
N TYR A 854 52.65 8.27 -24.96
CA TYR A 854 53.42 9.53 -24.87
C TYR A 854 52.66 10.74 -25.44
N PHE A 855 51.91 10.54 -26.52
CA PHE A 855 51.15 11.63 -27.14
C PHE A 855 50.02 12.14 -26.24
N VAL A 856 49.28 11.24 -25.58
CA VAL A 856 48.21 11.64 -24.66
C VAL A 856 48.79 12.26 -23.39
N ALA A 857 49.93 11.76 -22.91
CA ALA A 857 50.63 12.32 -21.75
C ALA A 857 51.05 13.78 -21.99
N ASP A 858 51.86 14.03 -23.03
CA ASP A 858 52.48 15.36 -23.21
C ASP A 858 52.66 15.79 -24.67
N GLY A 859 51.79 15.27 -25.54
CA GLY A 859 51.74 15.59 -26.96
C GLY A 859 50.78 16.72 -27.32
N ASN A 860 51.01 17.33 -28.47
CA ASN A 860 50.12 18.34 -29.06
C ASN A 860 50.06 18.20 -30.58
N TYR A 861 48.93 18.54 -31.18
CA TYR A 861 48.84 18.68 -32.64
C TYR A 861 49.45 20.00 -33.10
N LEU A 862 50.36 19.92 -34.07
CA LEU A 862 50.81 21.08 -34.82
C LEU A 862 49.71 21.46 -35.80
N LYS A 863 49.10 22.64 -35.64
CA LYS A 863 48.05 23.13 -36.54
C LYS A 863 48.63 23.91 -37.71
N GLU A 864 47.92 23.89 -38.84
CA GLU A 864 48.19 24.79 -39.97
C GLU A 864 47.82 26.23 -39.59
N SER A 865 48.81 27.11 -39.53
CA SER A 865 48.67 28.50 -39.09
C SER A 865 48.47 29.49 -40.24
N ARG A 866 48.64 29.06 -41.49
CA ARG A 866 48.46 29.90 -42.68
C ARG A 866 46.97 30.05 -43.01
N LYS A 867 46.40 31.22 -42.69
CA LYS A 867 44.96 31.55 -42.86
C LYS A 867 44.45 31.40 -44.30
N ASN A 868 45.34 31.43 -45.30
CA ASN A 868 45.02 31.32 -46.72
C ASN A 868 44.99 29.87 -47.24
N MET A 869 45.27 28.86 -46.41
CA MET A 869 45.20 27.45 -46.80
C MET A 869 43.82 26.86 -46.51
N LYS A 870 43.30 26.01 -47.41
CA LYS A 870 42.03 25.26 -47.22
C LYS A 870 41.98 24.43 -45.93
N LEU A 871 43.14 24.07 -45.40
CA LEU A 871 43.30 23.20 -44.23
C LEU A 871 43.70 24.01 -42.97
N TYR A 872 43.45 25.32 -42.96
CA TYR A 872 43.71 26.17 -41.80
C TYR A 872 43.08 25.60 -40.52
N GLY A 873 43.86 25.48 -39.45
CA GLY A 873 43.42 24.88 -38.18
C GLY A 873 43.49 23.35 -38.10
N GLU A 874 43.68 22.64 -39.22
CA GLU A 874 43.84 21.18 -39.22
C GLU A 874 45.26 20.76 -38.80
N PRO A 875 45.43 19.54 -38.25
CA PRO A 875 46.75 19.00 -37.96
C PRO A 875 47.62 18.90 -39.21
N ARG A 876 48.87 19.33 -39.05
CA ARG A 876 49.97 19.18 -40.01
C ARG A 876 51.14 18.37 -39.43
N GLY A 877 51.01 17.89 -38.20
CA GLY A 877 52.04 17.12 -37.52
C GLY A 877 51.76 16.92 -36.03
N LEU A 878 52.65 16.22 -35.36
CA LEU A 878 52.62 15.95 -33.92
C LEU A 878 53.79 16.66 -33.24
N GLN A 879 53.61 17.04 -31.99
CA GLN A 879 54.64 17.53 -31.10
C GLN A 879 54.63 16.69 -29.84
N PHE A 880 55.81 16.30 -29.35
CA PHE A 880 55.99 15.71 -28.03
C PHE A 880 56.89 16.62 -27.19
N THR A 881 56.63 16.65 -25.89
CA THR A 881 57.37 17.49 -24.93
C THR A 881 57.99 16.59 -23.86
N PHE A 882 59.28 16.76 -23.57
CA PHE A 882 60.00 15.97 -22.58
C PHE A 882 60.90 16.86 -21.71
N ASN A 883 61.01 16.57 -20.41
CA ASN A 883 61.96 17.26 -19.54
C ASN A 883 63.39 16.69 -19.73
N SER A 884 64.41 17.53 -19.56
CA SER A 884 65.84 17.19 -19.55
C SER A 884 66.25 15.95 -18.75
N ASN A 885 65.55 15.65 -17.65
CA ASN A 885 65.81 14.46 -16.83
C ASN A 885 65.34 13.13 -17.47
N THR A 886 64.71 13.18 -18.65
CA THR A 886 64.11 12.02 -19.34
C THR A 886 64.70 11.75 -20.72
N LYS A 887 66.02 11.95 -20.88
CA LYS A 887 66.72 11.79 -22.17
C LYS A 887 66.57 10.38 -22.78
N GLU A 888 66.44 9.35 -21.96
CA GLU A 888 66.18 7.98 -22.43
C GLU A 888 64.81 7.83 -23.11
N ASN A 889 63.78 8.51 -22.59
CA ASN A 889 62.43 8.52 -23.17
C ASN A 889 62.43 9.19 -24.55
N LEU A 890 63.25 10.25 -24.71
CA LEU A 890 63.43 10.99 -25.95
C LEU A 890 64.00 10.11 -27.07
N GLU A 891 65.03 9.30 -26.78
CA GLU A 891 65.62 8.39 -27.76
C GLU A 891 64.67 7.22 -28.08
N GLU A 892 63.93 6.74 -27.09
CA GLU A 892 62.96 5.67 -27.28
C GLU A 892 61.81 6.09 -28.21
N ILE A 893 61.20 7.27 -28.01
CA ILE A 893 60.12 7.75 -28.90
C ILE A 893 60.63 7.99 -30.32
N LYS A 894 61.87 8.48 -30.50
CA LYS A 894 62.47 8.64 -31.84
C LYS A 894 62.58 7.31 -32.56
N LYS A 895 63.05 6.28 -31.86
CA LYS A 895 63.15 4.92 -32.40
C LYS A 895 61.77 4.36 -32.76
N LEU A 896 60.78 4.51 -31.88
CA LEU A 896 59.41 4.06 -32.14
C LEU A 896 58.79 4.76 -33.36
N LEU A 897 58.95 6.08 -33.49
CA LEU A 897 58.46 6.84 -34.64
C LEU A 897 59.12 6.39 -35.96
N LYS A 898 60.42 6.09 -35.94
CA LYS A 898 61.13 5.54 -37.09
C LYS A 898 60.65 4.13 -37.43
N ASP A 899 60.50 3.25 -36.43
CA ASP A 899 60.12 1.85 -36.63
C ASP A 899 58.66 1.70 -37.11
N CYS A 900 57.74 2.50 -36.58
CA CYS A 900 56.30 2.38 -36.87
C CYS A 900 55.86 3.17 -38.09
N PHE A 901 56.46 4.35 -38.32
CA PHE A 901 55.98 5.29 -39.33
C PHE A 901 57.05 5.70 -40.35
N ASN A 902 58.30 5.26 -40.18
CA ASN A 902 59.44 5.68 -41.00
C ASN A 902 59.63 7.21 -41.04
N VAL A 903 59.31 7.90 -39.93
CA VAL A 903 59.46 9.36 -39.80
C VAL A 903 60.60 9.70 -38.86
N SER A 904 61.36 10.75 -39.21
CA SER A 904 62.43 11.28 -38.36
C SER A 904 61.98 12.60 -37.73
N PRO A 905 61.76 12.66 -36.40
CA PRO A 905 61.34 13.88 -35.74
C PRO A 905 62.47 14.93 -35.69
N LYS A 906 62.10 16.21 -35.74
CA LYS A 906 63.02 17.32 -35.50
C LYS A 906 63.06 17.65 -34.01
N GLU A 907 64.23 17.55 -33.40
CA GLU A 907 64.46 17.93 -32.01
C GLU A 907 64.79 19.42 -31.87
N LYS A 908 64.25 20.05 -30.81
CA LYS A 908 64.60 21.40 -30.39
C LYS A 908 64.61 21.47 -28.87
N GLN A 909 65.72 21.91 -28.28
CA GLN A 909 65.81 22.20 -26.85
C GLN A 909 65.40 23.66 -26.59
N ASP A 910 64.53 23.90 -25.61
CA ASP A 910 64.34 25.24 -25.04
C ASP A 910 65.17 25.37 -23.75
N PRO A 911 66.27 26.15 -23.79
CA PRO A 911 67.18 26.27 -22.66
C PRO A 911 66.56 26.99 -21.46
N ARG A 912 65.44 27.72 -21.62
CA ARG A 912 64.79 28.46 -20.53
C ARG A 912 64.06 27.56 -19.53
N TYR A 913 63.57 26.42 -19.99
CA TYR A 913 62.77 25.47 -19.21
C TYR A 913 63.40 24.08 -19.13
N ASN A 914 64.62 23.94 -19.64
CA ASN A 914 65.34 22.66 -19.77
C ASN A 914 64.47 21.54 -20.35
N THR A 915 63.73 21.86 -21.42
CA THR A 915 62.71 21.00 -22.03
C THR A 915 63.07 20.72 -23.49
N TYR A 916 62.85 19.49 -23.93
CA TYR A 916 63.05 19.02 -25.30
C TYR A 916 61.70 18.89 -26.01
N TYR A 917 61.62 19.47 -27.21
CA TYR A 917 60.48 19.35 -28.10
C TYR A 917 60.84 18.49 -29.31
N LEU A 918 60.03 17.45 -29.58
CA LEU A 918 60.13 16.65 -30.79
C LEU A 918 58.97 16.97 -31.72
N TYR A 919 59.29 17.46 -32.92
CA TYR A 919 58.32 17.82 -33.95
C TYR A 919 58.32 16.76 -35.05
N VAL A 920 57.16 16.12 -35.27
CA VAL A 920 56.91 15.19 -36.37
C VAL A 920 56.04 15.90 -37.40
N TYR A 921 56.63 16.33 -38.51
CA TYR A 921 55.92 17.05 -39.58
C TYR A 921 55.27 16.12 -40.60
N ASP A 922 54.39 15.24 -40.12
CA ASP A 922 53.60 14.36 -40.98
C ASP A 922 52.11 14.66 -40.82
N ALA A 923 51.54 15.29 -41.85
CA ALA A 923 50.13 15.68 -41.85
C ALA A 923 49.19 14.49 -42.04
N LYS A 924 49.62 13.41 -42.69
CA LYS A 924 48.79 12.23 -42.90
C LYS A 924 48.57 11.51 -41.58
N ILE A 925 49.65 11.19 -40.87
CA ILE A 925 49.59 10.51 -39.57
C ILE A 925 48.80 11.34 -38.57
N ALA A 926 49.10 12.65 -38.48
CA ALA A 926 48.43 13.52 -37.51
C ALA A 926 46.90 13.61 -37.73
N ARG A 927 46.45 13.58 -38.99
CA ARG A 927 45.01 13.61 -39.31
C ARG A 927 44.35 12.26 -39.06
N GLU A 928 44.99 11.16 -39.43
CA GLU A 928 44.48 9.80 -39.18
C GLU A 928 44.32 9.54 -37.68
N LEU A 929 45.27 9.99 -36.84
CA LEU A 929 45.16 9.88 -35.38
C LEU A 929 44.03 10.76 -34.80
N LYS A 930 43.89 12.00 -35.29
CA LYS A 930 42.82 12.91 -34.86
C LYS A 930 41.44 12.39 -35.26
N GLU A 931 41.31 11.83 -36.46
CA GLU A 931 40.05 11.28 -36.99
C GLU A 931 39.54 10.11 -36.13
N VAL A 932 40.45 9.27 -35.63
CA VAL A 932 40.11 8.17 -34.71
C VAL A 932 39.81 8.67 -33.29
N GLY A 933 40.20 9.90 -32.96
CA GLY A 933 39.88 10.57 -31.69
C GLY A 933 41.00 10.53 -30.64
N PHE A 934 42.27 10.36 -31.04
CA PHE A 934 43.38 10.54 -30.11
C PHE A 934 43.66 12.03 -29.90
N GLU A 935 43.44 12.53 -28.68
CA GLU A 935 43.74 13.91 -28.26
C GLU A 935 44.42 13.92 -26.89
N LYS A 936 45.06 15.05 -26.52
CA LYS A 936 45.68 15.22 -25.20
C LYS A 936 44.63 15.25 -24.08
N TYR A 937 43.45 15.79 -24.36
CA TYR A 937 42.37 15.95 -23.38
C TYR A 937 41.06 15.38 -23.93
N GLY A 938 40.12 15.05 -23.05
CA GLY A 938 38.85 14.44 -23.41
C GLY A 938 38.87 12.91 -23.38
N ARG A 939 37.91 12.31 -24.06
CA ARG A 939 37.70 10.86 -24.07
C ARG A 939 38.76 10.15 -24.90
N LEU A 940 39.28 9.05 -24.38
CA LEU A 940 40.08 8.10 -25.14
C LEU A 940 39.21 7.38 -26.20
N PRO A 941 39.76 7.10 -27.39
CA PRO A 941 38.98 6.55 -28.47
C PRO A 941 38.59 5.09 -28.20
N ASN A 942 37.37 4.70 -28.61
CA ASN A 942 36.84 3.34 -28.42
C ASN A 942 37.74 2.25 -29.01
N ILE A 943 38.55 2.58 -30.02
CA ILE A 943 39.53 1.66 -30.60
C ILE A 943 40.48 1.06 -29.56
N LEU A 944 40.85 1.83 -28.54
CA LEU A 944 41.74 1.39 -27.47
C LEU A 944 41.04 0.35 -26.57
N PHE A 945 39.77 0.58 -26.22
CA PHE A 945 38.93 -0.37 -25.47
C PHE A 945 38.65 -1.66 -26.23
N ASN A 946 38.75 -1.61 -27.56
CA ASN A 946 38.60 -2.76 -28.45
C ASN A 946 39.93 -3.43 -28.81
N SER A 947 41.03 -3.05 -28.16
CA SER A 947 42.35 -3.61 -28.44
C SER A 947 42.70 -4.78 -27.51
N PRO A 948 43.71 -5.60 -27.87
CA PRO A 948 44.26 -6.61 -26.97
C PRO A 948 44.78 -6.03 -25.67
N LYS A 949 44.79 -6.84 -24.61
CA LYS A 949 45.28 -6.45 -23.28
C LYS A 949 46.69 -5.85 -23.34
N SER A 950 47.60 -6.47 -24.11
CA SER A 950 48.98 -6.04 -24.29
C SER A 950 49.10 -4.63 -24.88
N VAL A 951 48.23 -4.27 -25.83
CA VAL A 951 48.18 -2.95 -26.47
C VAL A 951 47.72 -1.89 -25.46
N ILE A 952 46.70 -2.20 -24.65
CA ILE A 952 46.21 -1.30 -23.61
C ILE A 952 47.30 -1.11 -22.54
N GLU A 953 47.96 -2.18 -22.09
CA GLU A 953 49.07 -2.09 -21.13
C GLU A 953 50.22 -1.24 -21.67
N ALA A 954 50.62 -1.44 -22.93
CA ALA A 954 51.65 -0.65 -23.59
C ALA A 954 51.30 0.84 -23.66
N PHE A 955 50.04 1.18 -23.95
CA PHE A 955 49.56 2.56 -23.91
C PHE A 955 49.67 3.16 -22.50
N LEU A 956 49.16 2.46 -21.48
CA LEU A 956 49.13 2.96 -20.10
C LEU A 956 50.53 3.12 -19.50
N ASP A 957 51.44 2.18 -19.78
CA ASP A 957 52.83 2.23 -19.30
C ASP A 957 53.55 3.47 -19.84
N TYR A 958 53.31 3.81 -21.12
CA TYR A 958 53.98 4.93 -21.77
C TYR A 958 53.29 6.27 -21.50
N HIS A 959 51.98 6.25 -21.22
CA HIS A 959 51.30 7.41 -20.65
C HIS A 959 51.88 7.77 -19.28
N PHE A 960 52.01 6.77 -18.38
CA PHE A 960 52.60 6.96 -17.07
C PHE A 960 54.08 7.36 -17.15
N LYS A 961 54.84 6.80 -18.10
CA LYS A 961 56.23 7.19 -18.33
C LYS A 961 56.38 8.64 -18.83
N GLY A 962 55.34 9.19 -19.46
CA GLY A 962 55.30 10.58 -19.91
C GLY A 962 54.95 11.56 -18.79
N ASP A 963 53.85 11.32 -18.08
CA ASP A 963 53.23 12.30 -17.16
C ASP A 963 53.16 11.82 -15.69
N GLY A 964 53.69 10.64 -15.40
CA GLY A 964 53.64 10.00 -14.08
C GLY A 964 54.76 10.43 -13.14
N TYR A 965 54.42 10.53 -11.86
CA TYR A 965 55.32 10.85 -10.77
C TYR A 965 55.72 9.58 -10.01
N GLU A 966 56.92 9.07 -10.26
CA GLU A 966 57.37 7.78 -9.72
C GLU A 966 57.36 7.72 -8.17
N LYS A 967 57.74 8.81 -7.51
CA LYS A 967 57.87 8.87 -6.04
C LYS A 967 56.54 8.60 -5.31
N ARG A 968 55.41 8.99 -5.91
CA ARG A 968 54.06 8.85 -5.32
C ARG A 968 53.14 7.93 -6.13
N LYS A 969 53.60 7.46 -7.29
CA LYS A 969 52.83 6.67 -8.25
C LYS A 969 51.51 7.33 -8.66
N GLU A 970 51.57 8.63 -8.95
CA GLU A 970 50.40 9.45 -9.30
C GLU A 970 50.59 10.12 -10.67
N VAL A 971 49.48 10.47 -11.33
CA VAL A 971 49.47 11.24 -12.59
C VAL A 971 48.56 12.44 -12.38
N HIS A 972 49.01 13.64 -12.75
CA HIS A 972 48.29 14.88 -12.47
C HIS A 972 47.55 15.34 -13.72
N ILE A 973 46.25 15.07 -13.78
CA ILE A 973 45.45 15.29 -14.99
C ILE A 973 44.47 16.44 -14.75
N ASN A 974 44.50 17.44 -15.65
CA ASN A 974 43.61 18.60 -15.61
C ASN A 974 42.27 18.38 -16.34
N ASP A 975 42.08 17.22 -16.96
CA ASP A 975 40.87 16.83 -17.70
C ASP A 975 40.17 15.63 -17.05
N LEU A 976 38.91 15.84 -16.64
CA LEU A 976 38.14 14.83 -15.89
C LEU A 976 37.78 13.61 -16.74
N GLU A 977 37.48 13.81 -18.03
CA GLU A 977 37.07 12.72 -18.94
C GLU A 977 38.24 11.78 -19.22
N LEU A 978 39.43 12.33 -19.45
CA LEU A 978 40.66 11.55 -19.57
C LEU A 978 40.97 10.77 -18.29
N ALA A 979 40.85 11.41 -17.12
CA ALA A 979 41.09 10.76 -15.83
C ALA A 979 40.14 9.56 -15.60
N ARG A 980 38.87 9.69 -15.98
CA ARG A 980 37.88 8.60 -15.92
C ARG A 980 38.25 7.44 -16.86
N ASP A 981 38.61 7.77 -18.09
CA ASP A 981 38.97 6.79 -19.12
C ASP A 981 40.22 5.99 -18.76
N LEU A 982 41.26 6.66 -18.25
CA LEU A 982 42.47 6.01 -17.76
C LEU A 982 42.17 5.12 -16.56
N THR A 983 41.40 5.62 -15.59
CA THR A 983 40.99 4.84 -14.41
C THR A 983 40.31 3.53 -14.81
N LEU A 984 39.44 3.60 -15.83
CA LEU A 984 38.74 2.45 -16.36
C LEU A 984 39.69 1.45 -17.05
N LEU A 985 40.57 1.92 -17.94
CA LEU A 985 41.54 1.07 -18.63
C LEU A 985 42.49 0.37 -17.66
N TYR A 986 43.05 1.12 -16.70
CA TYR A 986 43.88 0.59 -15.62
C TYR A 986 43.15 -0.54 -14.85
N SER A 987 41.88 -0.32 -14.51
CA SER A 987 41.06 -1.33 -13.82
C SER A 987 40.80 -2.57 -14.69
N LEU A 988 40.55 -2.39 -16.00
CA LEU A 988 40.34 -3.51 -16.92
C LEU A 988 41.58 -4.41 -17.01
N VAL A 989 42.78 -3.84 -17.10
CA VAL A 989 44.03 -4.63 -17.29
C VAL A 989 44.58 -5.26 -16.02
N GLY A 990 43.97 -5.03 -14.86
CA GLY A 990 44.43 -5.64 -13.60
C GLY A 990 45.19 -4.71 -12.66
N ARG A 991 45.18 -3.40 -12.92
CA ARG A 991 45.95 -2.39 -12.18
C ARG A 991 45.01 -1.30 -11.67
N PRO A 992 44.04 -1.61 -10.79
CA PRO A 992 43.01 -0.65 -10.40
C PRO A 992 43.63 0.59 -9.75
N VAL A 993 43.28 1.76 -10.28
CA VAL A 993 43.66 3.07 -9.76
C VAL A 993 42.40 3.85 -9.36
N THR A 994 42.60 4.99 -8.72
CA THR A 994 41.54 5.98 -8.49
C THR A 994 42.04 7.37 -8.80
N TYR A 995 41.11 8.31 -8.97
CA TYR A 995 41.43 9.72 -9.09
C TYR A 995 40.81 10.49 -7.93
N LYS A 996 41.51 11.50 -7.43
CA LYS A 996 41.00 12.45 -6.43
C LYS A 996 41.15 13.85 -6.99
N LYS A 997 40.12 14.68 -6.84
CA LYS A 997 40.20 16.08 -7.25
C LYS A 997 41.14 16.82 -6.29
N GLY A 998 42.25 17.33 -6.81
CA GLY A 998 43.15 18.20 -6.05
C GLY A 998 42.42 19.46 -5.58
N LYS A 999 42.83 20.00 -4.42
CA LYS A 999 42.30 21.27 -3.89
C LYS A 999 42.69 22.45 -4.76
#